data_AF-A0A1N7IGE0-F1
#
_entry.id   AF-A0A1N7IGE0-F1
#
_cell.length_a   1.000
_cell.length_b   1.000
_cell.length_c   1.000
_cell.angle_alpha   90.00
_cell.angle_beta   90.00
_cell.angle_gamma   90.00
#
_symmetry.space_group_name_H-M   'P 1'
#
loop_
_entity.id
_entity.type
_entity.pdbx_description
1 polymer ?
#
loop_
_entity_poly.entity_id
_entity_poly.type
_entity_poly.pdbx_seq_one_letter_code
_entity_poly.pdbx_strand_id
1 'polypeptide(L)'
;MDYAIFDKNINIIINMKKILFSGLMLIGLCAKAQISLTASAGTPAATYTTLKDAFDAINTGTHQGNINLSITASTTETATAVLNAVTTYSSILIKPTVTATIGGAIASNPVVRILGSNVTIDGSTAAGGTTRDLTFSNTSATSPSVFFMGSATSSAPLANVTVKNAVFLNTSNLTTNFVVANGTTTAGYFNNITIQNNDIRAGYNGLFVIADATAAGNGNNLLISGNTVNTNIAQNGIYVAGVGGTSTVSNNTVGVIRSSSGTSTTPAASVGINLGTGTNNASIFSNTISVKNTATSGVSYASGIYVTPGASNISTKIYGNTISEVSGVLTYINSNGIYMGGATPNVSIYSNKISGLKNNNTTGTPMQGILLGSSSTAANSIIYNNVISDIQASGAAQVLGIYAYSGAGYKVYNNTVNLNTANAETGLTAAMYVFGTNITAAGALDIRNNIFANTRTSGSRYSIYSTAASSVFANINYNNYYSTGTALGFIGGSDKTTLADIQTGFGGNVNSLNIAPVFVSATDLHLKSNSNAGLDNKGMALAEVTVDFSGVTRGAVPDMGAYEFTYAALAVSDVNADHIKMSVYPNPFTDVLKISDVKGIKTIQISDISGRSLKTLVPSAEIDLRDLKTGLYIVSFLFENGSTKAVKVIKK
;
A
#
# COMPACT_ATOMS: atom_id res chain seq x y z
N MET A 1 59.43 -40.92 65.13
CA MET A 1 58.00 -41.29 65.09
C MET A 1 57.23 -40.45 64.05
N ASP A 2 57.89 -39.93 62.99
CA ASP A 2 57.30 -38.96 62.06
C ASP A 2 57.20 -39.42 60.60
N TYR A 3 57.83 -40.53 60.21
CA TYR A 3 57.80 -40.97 58.80
C TYR A 3 56.52 -41.72 58.40
N ALA A 4 55.80 -42.33 59.36
CA ALA A 4 54.59 -43.11 59.08
C ALA A 4 53.32 -42.25 58.85
N ILE A 5 53.33 -40.99 59.31
CA ILE A 5 52.17 -40.08 59.19
C ILE A 5 52.20 -39.34 57.84
N PHE A 6 53.40 -39.08 57.30
CA PHE A 6 53.56 -38.37 56.03
C PHE A 6 53.07 -39.21 54.83
N ASP A 7 53.35 -40.52 54.84
CA ASP A 7 53.04 -41.43 53.74
C ASP A 7 51.54 -41.79 53.65
N LYS A 8 50.85 -41.77 54.80
CA LYS A 8 49.39 -41.98 54.88
C LYS A 8 48.62 -40.78 54.32
N ASN A 9 49.12 -39.57 54.55
CA ASN A 9 48.50 -38.34 54.04
C ASN A 9 48.70 -38.16 52.52
N ILE A 10 49.85 -38.57 51.97
CA ILE A 10 50.11 -38.53 50.52
C ILE A 10 49.21 -39.52 49.77
N ASN A 11 49.03 -40.74 50.28
CA ASN A 11 48.14 -41.73 49.66
C ASN A 11 46.65 -41.33 49.72
N ILE A 12 46.22 -40.65 50.79
CA ILE A 12 44.86 -40.10 50.88
C ILE A 12 44.66 -38.96 49.87
N ILE A 13 45.65 -38.08 49.67
CA ILE A 13 45.57 -36.99 48.68
C ILE A 13 45.62 -37.51 47.23
N ILE A 14 46.39 -38.56 46.95
CA ILE A 14 46.45 -39.20 45.62
C ILE A 14 45.16 -39.97 45.31
N ASN A 15 44.56 -40.66 46.29
CA ASN A 15 43.27 -41.33 46.11
C ASN A 15 42.09 -40.35 46.08
N MET A 16 42.14 -39.25 46.84
CA MET A 16 41.16 -38.15 46.72
C MET A 16 41.28 -37.44 45.38
N LYS A 17 42.50 -37.24 44.82
CA LYS A 17 42.66 -36.72 43.46
C LYS A 17 42.14 -37.69 42.39
N LYS A 18 42.34 -39.01 42.54
CA LYS A 18 41.77 -40.01 41.61
C LYS A 18 40.25 -40.08 41.71
N ILE A 19 39.66 -39.92 42.90
CA ILE A 19 38.20 -39.88 43.11
C ILE A 19 37.60 -38.52 42.68
N LEU A 20 38.33 -37.40 42.81
CA LEU A 20 37.92 -36.11 42.24
C LEU A 20 38.06 -36.05 40.72
N PHE A 21 39.06 -36.72 40.13
CA PHE A 21 39.23 -36.79 38.66
C PHE A 21 38.33 -37.83 37.99
N SER A 22 37.89 -38.87 38.70
CA SER A 22 36.88 -39.83 38.21
C SER A 22 35.44 -39.41 38.53
N GLY A 23 35.25 -38.54 39.53
CA GLY A 23 33.95 -37.92 39.85
C GLY A 23 33.59 -36.68 39.02
N LEU A 24 34.53 -36.09 38.27
CA LEU A 24 34.29 -34.93 37.39
C LEU A 24 34.04 -35.31 35.92
N MET A 25 33.94 -36.60 35.58
CA MET A 25 33.78 -37.08 34.21
C MET A 25 32.43 -37.76 33.93
N LEU A 26 31.42 -37.52 34.77
CA LEU A 26 30.07 -38.04 34.54
C LEU A 26 28.97 -37.05 34.96
N ILE A 27 29.14 -35.76 34.64
CA ILE A 27 27.98 -34.99 34.21
C ILE A 27 27.80 -35.40 32.75
N GLY A 28 27.10 -36.51 32.53
CA GLY A 28 26.56 -36.78 31.22
C GLY A 28 25.76 -35.53 30.86
N LEU A 29 26.23 -34.77 29.86
CA LEU A 29 25.35 -33.89 29.12
C LEU A 29 24.25 -34.83 28.61
N CYS A 30 23.13 -34.91 29.34
CA CYS A 30 21.88 -35.33 28.74
C CYS A 30 21.64 -34.28 27.66
N ALA A 31 22.10 -34.56 26.44
CA ALA A 31 21.70 -33.83 25.26
C ALA A 31 20.18 -33.95 25.24
N LYS A 32 19.50 -32.90 25.72
CA LYS A 32 18.05 -32.85 25.67
C LYS A 32 17.70 -32.81 24.20
N ALA A 33 16.94 -33.79 23.73
CA ALA A 33 16.44 -33.73 22.37
C ALA A 33 15.61 -32.45 22.19
N GLN A 34 15.97 -31.68 21.17
CA GLN A 34 15.39 -30.37 20.86
C GLN A 34 14.21 -30.47 19.90
N ILE A 35 14.01 -31.64 19.29
CA ILE A 35 12.91 -31.94 18.39
C ILE A 35 12.25 -33.25 18.82
N SER A 36 10.94 -33.20 19.06
CA SER A 36 10.10 -34.37 19.25
C SER A 36 9.32 -34.64 17.96
N LEU A 37 9.32 -35.88 17.49
CA LEU A 37 8.66 -36.30 16.26
C LEU A 37 7.60 -37.35 16.58
N THR A 38 6.40 -37.19 16.01
CA THR A 38 5.37 -38.25 15.95
C THR A 38 4.98 -38.53 14.51
N ALA A 39 4.71 -39.79 14.17
CA ALA A 39 4.32 -40.23 12.83
C ALA A 39 3.14 -41.21 12.89
N SER A 40 2.28 -41.20 11.87
CA SER A 40 1.13 -42.13 11.79
C SER A 40 1.50 -43.51 11.22
N ALA A 41 2.68 -43.65 10.62
CA ALA A 41 3.20 -44.91 10.08
C ALA A 41 4.74 -44.95 10.18
N GLY A 42 5.35 -46.11 9.94
CA GLY A 42 6.77 -46.34 10.21
C GLY A 42 7.05 -46.36 11.71
N THR A 43 8.14 -45.74 12.15
CA THR A 43 8.45 -45.53 13.57
C THR A 43 7.56 -44.42 14.13
N PRO A 44 6.64 -44.68 15.08
CA PRO A 44 5.60 -43.69 15.43
C PRO A 44 6.08 -42.50 16.26
N ALA A 45 7.22 -42.61 16.94
CA ALA A 45 7.78 -41.53 17.74
C ALA A 45 9.31 -41.60 17.80
N ALA A 46 9.97 -40.45 17.77
CA ALA A 46 11.42 -40.32 17.95
C ALA A 46 11.77 -38.91 18.43
N THR A 47 13.02 -38.73 18.85
CA THR A 47 13.54 -37.44 19.28
C THR A 47 14.90 -37.17 18.67
N TYR A 48 15.16 -35.92 18.28
CA TYR A 48 16.36 -35.50 17.57
C TYR A 48 16.99 -34.25 18.19
N THR A 49 18.29 -34.10 18.02
CA THR A 49 19.03 -32.90 18.46
C THR A 49 19.02 -31.77 17.44
N THR A 50 18.78 -32.08 16.16
CA THR A 50 18.75 -31.09 15.08
C THR A 50 17.58 -31.36 14.13
N LEU A 51 17.17 -30.33 13.39
CA LEU A 51 16.15 -30.47 12.34
C LEU A 51 16.68 -31.32 11.20
N LYS A 52 17.98 -31.19 10.90
CA LYS A 52 18.64 -32.04 9.91
C LYS A 52 18.51 -33.52 10.25
N ASP A 53 18.83 -33.94 11.47
CA ASP A 53 18.75 -35.37 11.85
C ASP A 53 17.33 -35.92 11.73
N ALA A 54 16.33 -35.11 12.11
CA ALA A 54 14.92 -35.45 11.93
C ALA A 54 14.55 -35.60 10.44
N PHE A 55 15.01 -34.67 9.59
CA PHE A 55 14.79 -34.76 8.15
C PHE A 55 15.49 -35.95 7.51
N ASP A 56 16.73 -36.28 7.92
CA ASP A 56 17.44 -37.46 7.42
C ASP A 56 16.69 -38.76 7.73
N ALA A 57 16.08 -38.87 8.92
CA ALA A 57 15.23 -40.00 9.28
C ALA A 57 13.93 -40.06 8.44
N ILE A 58 13.30 -38.93 8.16
CA ILE A 58 12.12 -38.86 7.29
C ILE A 58 12.49 -39.25 5.85
N ASN A 59 13.60 -38.71 5.33
CA ASN A 59 14.08 -38.95 3.97
C ASN A 59 14.40 -40.43 3.72
N THR A 60 14.83 -41.16 4.75
CA THR A 60 15.11 -42.61 4.69
C THR A 60 13.85 -43.48 4.88
N GLY A 61 12.69 -42.87 5.10
CA GLY A 61 11.43 -43.59 5.33
C GLY A 61 11.28 -44.17 6.74
N THR A 62 12.11 -43.74 7.69
CA THR A 62 12.00 -44.16 9.11
C THR A 62 10.65 -43.73 9.68
N HIS A 63 10.19 -42.53 9.32
CA HIS A 63 8.89 -41.98 9.68
C HIS A 63 8.04 -41.82 8.43
N GLN A 64 6.77 -42.24 8.51
CA GLN A 64 5.88 -42.33 7.35
C GLN A 64 4.48 -41.78 7.69
N GLY A 65 3.65 -41.59 6.66
CA GLY A 65 2.30 -41.05 6.81
C GLY A 65 2.30 -39.59 7.25
N ASN A 66 1.43 -39.21 8.19
CA ASN A 66 1.38 -37.85 8.72
C ASN A 66 2.44 -37.69 9.81
N ILE A 67 3.28 -36.65 9.71
CA ILE A 67 4.40 -36.43 10.62
C ILE A 67 4.26 -35.05 11.27
N ASN A 68 4.41 -35.01 12.60
CA ASN A 68 4.48 -33.77 13.37
C ASN A 68 5.87 -33.65 14.01
N LEU A 69 6.52 -32.52 13.77
CA LEU A 69 7.79 -32.11 14.35
C LEU A 69 7.53 -30.96 15.34
N SER A 70 7.70 -31.25 16.63
CA SER A 70 7.59 -30.28 17.72
C SER A 70 8.98 -29.78 18.12
N ILE A 71 9.23 -28.49 17.93
CA ILE A 71 10.50 -27.84 18.32
C ILE A 71 10.43 -27.48 19.81
N THR A 72 11.11 -28.26 20.65
CA THR A 72 11.05 -28.17 22.11
C THR A 72 12.17 -27.32 22.71
N ALA A 73 13.21 -27.01 21.92
CA ALA A 73 14.29 -26.08 22.24
C ALA A 73 15.02 -25.64 20.96
N SER A 74 15.90 -24.64 21.07
CA SER A 74 16.74 -24.19 19.96
C SER A 74 17.72 -25.28 19.49
N THR A 75 17.96 -25.38 18.18
CA THR A 75 18.93 -26.29 17.56
C THR A 75 20.12 -25.53 16.98
N THR A 76 21.24 -26.24 16.83
CA THR A 76 22.42 -25.76 16.09
C THR A 76 22.65 -26.69 14.89
N GLU A 77 22.31 -26.21 13.70
CA GLU A 77 22.58 -26.92 12.44
C GLU A 77 24.04 -26.68 12.01
N THR A 78 24.76 -27.76 11.68
CA THR A 78 26.14 -27.68 11.14
C THR A 78 26.20 -27.82 9.62
N ALA A 79 25.09 -28.22 9.01
CA ALA A 79 24.86 -28.29 7.57
C ALA A 79 23.38 -27.95 7.31
N THR A 80 23.02 -27.72 6.04
CA THR A 80 21.61 -27.49 5.69
C THR A 80 20.73 -28.68 6.10
N ALA A 81 19.63 -28.41 6.81
CA ALA A 81 18.55 -29.36 7.00
C ALA A 81 17.73 -29.47 5.71
N VAL A 82 17.83 -30.61 5.00
CA VAL A 82 17.15 -30.82 3.71
C VAL A 82 16.02 -31.84 3.86
N LEU A 83 14.79 -31.43 3.57
CA LEU A 83 13.66 -32.34 3.39
C LEU A 83 13.50 -32.65 1.90
N ASN A 84 13.68 -33.91 1.54
CA ASN A 84 13.59 -34.37 0.15
C ASN A 84 12.14 -34.61 -0.29
N ALA A 85 11.93 -34.62 -1.61
CA ALA A 85 10.71 -35.12 -2.21
C ALA A 85 10.71 -36.65 -2.16
N VAL A 86 10.05 -37.22 -1.16
CA VAL A 86 9.83 -38.67 -1.02
C VAL A 86 8.34 -38.95 -0.87
N THR A 87 7.92 -40.16 -1.23
CA THR A 87 6.50 -40.58 -1.22
C THR A 87 6.08 -41.27 0.08
N THR A 88 6.99 -41.39 1.05
CA THR A 88 6.79 -42.13 2.31
C THR A 88 5.92 -41.37 3.32
N TYR A 89 5.78 -40.06 3.21
CA TYR A 89 4.90 -39.25 4.05
C TYR A 89 3.77 -38.61 3.25
N SER A 90 2.64 -38.37 3.92
CA SER A 90 1.46 -37.70 3.35
C SER A 90 1.41 -36.22 3.72
N SER A 91 1.87 -35.85 4.91
CA SER A 91 1.96 -34.46 5.35
C SER A 91 3.01 -34.29 6.45
N ILE A 92 3.59 -33.08 6.53
CA ILE A 92 4.51 -32.70 7.60
C ILE A 92 4.06 -31.38 8.22
N LEU A 93 3.92 -31.36 9.54
CA LEU A 93 3.73 -30.15 10.34
C LEU A 93 4.98 -29.90 11.19
N ILE A 94 5.56 -28.71 11.08
CA ILE A 94 6.67 -28.23 11.92
C ILE A 94 6.15 -27.06 12.76
N LYS A 95 6.18 -27.21 14.09
CA LYS A 95 5.67 -26.21 15.03
C LYS A 95 6.50 -26.16 16.31
N PRO A 96 6.79 -24.98 16.88
CA PRO A 96 7.43 -24.89 18.18
C PRO A 96 6.46 -25.14 19.34
N THR A 97 6.99 -25.64 20.47
CA THR A 97 6.28 -25.65 21.76
C THR A 97 6.83 -24.60 22.74
N VAL A 98 7.95 -23.98 22.38
CA VAL A 98 8.61 -22.88 23.11
C VAL A 98 9.16 -21.87 22.09
N THR A 99 9.45 -20.65 22.51
CA THR A 99 10.24 -19.75 21.66
C THR A 99 11.61 -20.38 21.39
N ALA A 100 11.95 -20.59 20.12
CA ALA A 100 13.13 -21.35 19.72
C ALA A 100 13.78 -20.81 18.45
N THR A 101 15.07 -21.06 18.31
CA THR A 101 15.84 -20.78 17.09
C THR A 101 16.36 -22.08 16.48
N ILE A 102 16.09 -22.28 15.20
CA ILE A 102 16.79 -23.27 14.36
C ILE A 102 17.82 -22.50 13.56
N GLY A 103 19.11 -22.66 13.89
CA GLY A 103 20.13 -21.84 13.26
C GLY A 103 21.52 -22.43 13.27
N GLY A 104 22.44 -21.74 12.61
CA GLY A 104 23.83 -22.18 12.49
C GLY A 104 24.63 -21.29 11.55
N ALA A 105 25.96 -21.48 11.53
CA ALA A 105 26.85 -20.77 10.62
C ALA A 105 27.01 -21.56 9.31
N ILE A 106 25.99 -21.52 8.45
CA ILE A 106 25.97 -22.31 7.21
C ILE A 106 26.49 -21.47 6.04
N ALA A 107 27.69 -21.79 5.56
CA ALA A 107 28.34 -21.06 4.46
C ALA A 107 27.74 -21.41 3.09
N SER A 108 27.47 -20.36 2.29
CA SER A 108 27.02 -20.47 0.89
C SER A 108 25.76 -21.33 0.68
N ASN A 109 24.96 -21.54 1.73
CA ASN A 109 23.81 -22.43 1.73
C ASN A 109 22.74 -21.94 2.73
N PRO A 110 21.47 -22.35 2.55
CA PRO A 110 20.41 -22.05 3.51
C PRO A 110 20.55 -22.91 4.78
N VAL A 111 19.92 -22.48 5.87
CA VAL A 111 19.75 -23.31 7.08
C VAL A 111 18.79 -24.45 6.78
N VAL A 112 17.68 -24.15 6.10
CA VAL A 112 16.63 -25.12 5.78
C VAL A 112 16.34 -25.12 4.28
N ARG A 113 16.18 -26.32 3.72
CA ARG A 113 15.76 -26.54 2.33
C ARG A 113 14.59 -27.51 2.28
N ILE A 114 13.47 -27.08 1.68
CA ILE A 114 12.27 -27.90 1.51
C ILE A 114 12.08 -28.23 0.01
N LEU A 115 12.24 -29.50 -0.34
CA LEU A 115 12.04 -30.01 -1.69
C LEU A 115 10.77 -30.85 -1.81
N GLY A 116 10.19 -31.28 -0.69
CA GLY A 116 9.00 -32.11 -0.64
C GLY A 116 7.71 -31.35 -0.36
N SER A 117 6.59 -31.89 -0.87
CA SER A 117 5.26 -31.29 -0.87
C SER A 117 4.46 -31.56 0.42
N ASN A 118 3.32 -30.88 0.61
CA ASN A 118 2.42 -31.06 1.76
C ASN A 118 3.07 -30.73 3.13
N VAL A 119 3.82 -29.63 3.17
CA VAL A 119 4.56 -29.19 4.36
C VAL A 119 3.94 -27.91 4.92
N THR A 120 3.69 -27.90 6.23
CA THR A 120 3.31 -26.69 6.97
C THR A 120 4.37 -26.39 8.01
N ILE A 121 4.97 -25.20 7.92
CA ILE A 121 5.78 -24.60 8.97
C ILE A 121 4.93 -23.50 9.61
N ASP A 122 4.60 -23.66 10.88
CA ASP A 122 3.86 -22.69 11.68
C ASP A 122 4.70 -22.30 12.89
N GLY A 123 5.28 -21.11 12.86
CA GLY A 123 6.15 -20.65 13.93
C GLY A 123 5.45 -20.15 15.20
N SER A 124 4.11 -20.24 15.30
CA SER A 124 3.40 -19.94 16.54
C SER A 124 3.45 -21.11 17.52
N THR A 125 3.60 -20.85 18.82
CA THR A 125 3.43 -21.87 19.88
C THR A 125 1.95 -22.20 20.15
N ALA A 126 1.05 -21.26 19.89
CA ALA A 126 -0.38 -21.46 20.10
C ALA A 126 -1.03 -22.19 18.91
N ALA A 127 -1.98 -23.08 19.20
CA ALA A 127 -2.81 -23.69 18.16
C ALA A 127 -3.66 -22.61 17.48
N GLY A 128 -3.53 -22.46 16.16
CA GLY A 128 -4.19 -21.39 15.40
C GLY A 128 -3.70 -19.97 15.72
N GLY A 129 -2.59 -19.82 16.46
CA GLY A 129 -2.03 -18.51 16.79
C GLY A 129 -1.32 -17.82 15.64
N THR A 130 -0.93 -16.56 15.88
CA THR A 130 -0.23 -15.68 14.93
C THR A 130 1.12 -15.17 15.46
N THR A 131 1.56 -15.68 16.62
CA THR A 131 2.84 -15.33 17.24
C THR A 131 4.01 -15.85 16.42
N ARG A 132 5.15 -15.15 16.44
CA ARG A 132 6.36 -15.52 15.69
C ARG A 132 7.43 -16.13 16.60
N ASP A 133 7.12 -17.27 17.22
CA ASP A 133 7.94 -17.89 18.26
C ASP A 133 9.10 -18.75 17.72
N LEU A 134 9.05 -19.14 16.44
CA LEU A 134 10.13 -19.86 15.76
C LEU A 134 10.97 -18.92 14.91
N THR A 135 12.27 -18.91 15.14
CA THR A 135 13.27 -18.19 14.34
C THR A 135 14.14 -19.16 13.56
N PHE A 136 14.30 -18.95 12.26
CA PHE A 136 15.36 -19.56 11.45
C PHE A 136 16.50 -18.55 11.30
N SER A 137 17.74 -18.92 11.63
CA SER A 137 18.86 -17.98 11.59
C SER A 137 20.14 -18.53 11.01
N ASN A 138 20.70 -17.84 10.02
CA ASN A 138 22.04 -18.12 9.52
C ASN A 138 23.02 -17.06 10.01
N THR A 139 24.06 -17.49 10.72
CA THR A 139 25.09 -16.61 11.30
C THR A 139 26.39 -16.60 10.50
N SER A 140 26.48 -17.33 9.39
CA SER A 140 27.68 -17.38 8.56
C SER A 140 28.05 -15.99 8.03
N ALA A 141 29.36 -15.69 8.00
CA ALA A 141 29.89 -14.51 7.32
C ALA A 141 30.07 -14.75 5.80
N THR A 142 30.03 -16.00 5.36
CA THR A 142 30.26 -16.40 3.96
C THR A 142 28.93 -16.72 3.29
N SER A 143 28.46 -15.79 2.46
CA SER A 143 27.26 -15.93 1.61
C SER A 143 26.07 -16.62 2.28
N PRO A 144 25.57 -16.13 3.43
CA PRO A 144 24.56 -16.84 4.21
C PRO A 144 23.16 -16.73 3.57
N SER A 145 22.35 -17.77 3.67
CA SER A 145 20.91 -17.73 3.33
C SER A 145 20.12 -18.45 4.40
N VAL A 146 18.81 -18.23 4.52
CA VAL A 146 18.04 -18.83 5.62
C VAL A 146 17.19 -19.98 5.13
N PHE A 147 16.36 -19.77 4.11
CA PHE A 147 15.31 -20.72 3.77
C PHE A 147 15.07 -20.81 2.27
N PHE A 148 15.27 -21.99 1.68
CA PHE A 148 15.00 -22.26 0.27
C PHE A 148 13.91 -23.33 0.13
N MET A 149 13.07 -23.19 -0.89
CA MET A 149 12.15 -24.24 -1.29
C MET A 149 11.92 -24.27 -2.79
N GLY A 150 11.50 -25.43 -3.30
CA GLY A 150 11.05 -25.60 -4.69
C GLY A 150 11.59 -26.86 -5.36
N SER A 151 11.25 -27.08 -6.62
CA SER A 151 11.65 -28.24 -7.41
C SER A 151 12.30 -27.85 -8.74
N ALA A 152 13.25 -28.66 -9.22
CA ALA A 152 13.92 -28.45 -10.50
C ALA A 152 13.16 -29.04 -11.69
N THR A 153 12.18 -29.93 -11.48
CA THR A 153 11.50 -30.65 -12.55
C THR A 153 10.01 -30.32 -12.61
N SER A 154 9.48 -30.17 -13.82
CA SER A 154 8.06 -29.91 -14.07
C SER A 154 7.15 -31.11 -13.78
N SER A 155 7.69 -32.34 -13.83
CA SER A 155 6.95 -33.57 -13.55
C SER A 155 6.67 -33.78 -12.06
N ALA A 156 7.38 -33.08 -11.18
CA ALA A 156 7.21 -33.14 -9.73
C ALA A 156 7.37 -31.74 -9.12
N PRO A 157 6.42 -30.82 -9.35
CA PRO A 157 6.49 -29.48 -8.77
C PRO A 157 6.35 -29.55 -7.25
N LEU A 158 7.00 -28.63 -6.52
CA LEU A 158 6.73 -28.45 -5.10
C LEU A 158 5.29 -27.98 -4.92
N ALA A 159 4.49 -28.67 -4.11
CA ALA A 159 3.08 -28.35 -3.95
C ALA A 159 2.65 -28.29 -2.49
N ASN A 160 1.65 -27.45 -2.21
CA ASN A 160 0.95 -27.38 -0.93
C ASN A 160 1.90 -27.11 0.25
N VAL A 161 2.72 -26.07 0.12
CA VAL A 161 3.65 -25.66 1.19
C VAL A 161 3.17 -24.35 1.80
N THR A 162 3.01 -24.36 3.12
CA THR A 162 2.67 -23.18 3.92
C THR A 162 3.82 -22.87 4.87
N VAL A 163 4.33 -21.65 4.80
CA VAL A 163 5.31 -21.10 5.74
C VAL A 163 4.70 -19.87 6.40
N LYS A 164 4.38 -19.97 7.69
CA LYS A 164 3.73 -18.89 8.40
C LYS A 164 4.24 -18.66 9.80
N ASN A 165 3.99 -17.45 10.29
CA ASN A 165 4.21 -17.08 11.68
C ASN A 165 5.67 -17.30 12.14
N ALA A 166 6.67 -17.10 11.29
CA ALA A 166 8.08 -17.34 11.65
C ALA A 166 8.96 -16.12 11.39
N VAL A 167 10.15 -16.11 12.01
CA VAL A 167 11.21 -15.12 11.76
C VAL A 167 12.33 -15.75 10.94
N PHE A 168 12.78 -15.07 9.89
CA PHE A 168 13.90 -15.47 9.02
C PHE A 168 15.01 -14.42 9.12
N LEU A 169 16.04 -14.74 9.90
CA LEU A 169 17.11 -13.81 10.26
C LEU A 169 18.43 -14.18 9.61
N ASN A 170 18.87 -13.34 8.67
CA ASN A 170 20.21 -13.43 8.09
C ASN A 170 21.16 -12.41 8.76
N THR A 171 22.47 -12.64 8.69
CA THR A 171 23.49 -11.68 9.16
C THR A 171 23.91 -10.67 8.08
N SER A 172 23.58 -10.93 6.82
CA SER A 172 24.02 -10.14 5.66
C SER A 172 22.85 -9.78 4.73
N ASN A 173 22.99 -8.64 4.05
CA ASN A 173 22.09 -8.18 2.98
C ASN A 173 22.72 -8.30 1.58
N LEU A 174 23.81 -9.08 1.45
CA LEU A 174 24.49 -9.34 0.18
C LEU A 174 23.99 -10.59 -0.55
N THR A 175 23.17 -11.39 0.13
CA THR A 175 22.60 -12.65 -0.37
C THR A 175 21.10 -12.67 -0.19
N THR A 176 20.40 -13.50 -0.96
CA THR A 176 18.96 -13.68 -0.81
C THR A 176 18.63 -14.46 0.46
N ASN A 177 17.64 -13.99 1.22
CA ASN A 177 17.26 -14.60 2.51
C ASN A 177 16.31 -15.79 2.33
N PHE A 178 15.14 -15.53 1.74
CA PHE A 178 14.08 -16.50 1.53
C PHE A 178 13.84 -16.73 0.03
N VAL A 179 13.89 -17.99 -0.42
CA VAL A 179 13.74 -18.34 -1.84
C VAL A 179 12.63 -19.37 -2.09
N VAL A 180 11.83 -19.14 -3.13
CA VAL A 180 10.94 -20.11 -3.76
C VAL A 180 11.34 -20.24 -5.24
N ALA A 181 11.99 -21.33 -5.60
CA ALA A 181 12.48 -21.55 -6.96
C ALA A 181 12.65 -23.05 -7.25
N ASN A 182 13.88 -23.54 -7.46
CA ASN A 182 14.19 -24.98 -7.59
C ASN A 182 14.89 -25.58 -6.35
N GLY A 183 14.74 -24.96 -5.17
CA GLY A 183 15.53 -25.28 -3.98
C GLY A 183 16.94 -24.64 -3.96
N THR A 184 17.26 -23.87 -5.00
CA THR A 184 18.38 -22.91 -5.10
C THR A 184 17.82 -21.54 -5.52
N THR A 185 18.62 -20.66 -6.14
CA THR A 185 18.19 -19.36 -6.68
C THR A 185 17.84 -19.40 -8.17
N THR A 186 17.91 -20.57 -8.81
CA THR A 186 17.50 -20.76 -10.22
C THR A 186 16.01 -21.06 -10.31
N ALA A 187 15.37 -20.62 -11.39
CA ALA A 187 13.96 -20.86 -11.69
C ALA A 187 13.55 -22.33 -11.47
N GLY A 188 12.38 -22.55 -10.89
CA GLY A 188 11.88 -23.90 -10.63
C GLY A 188 10.37 -24.02 -10.74
N TYR A 189 9.87 -25.16 -10.25
CA TYR A 189 8.50 -25.59 -10.41
C TYR A 189 7.82 -25.73 -9.05
N PHE A 190 6.72 -24.99 -8.86
CA PHE A 190 5.95 -25.00 -7.63
C PHE A 190 4.51 -24.54 -7.85
N ASN A 191 3.58 -24.98 -6.99
CA ASN A 191 2.18 -24.54 -6.98
C ASN A 191 1.64 -24.55 -5.54
N ASN A 192 0.57 -23.79 -5.28
CA ASN A 192 -0.12 -23.76 -3.98
C ASN A 192 0.86 -23.44 -2.83
N ILE A 193 1.54 -22.30 -2.95
CA ILE A 193 2.54 -21.85 -1.99
C ILE A 193 1.96 -20.69 -1.17
N THR A 194 1.98 -20.82 0.16
CA THR A 194 1.56 -19.77 1.09
C THR A 194 2.73 -19.31 1.95
N ILE A 195 2.99 -18.01 1.94
CA ILE A 195 3.99 -17.33 2.78
C ILE A 195 3.25 -16.24 3.53
N GLN A 196 2.97 -16.46 4.82
CA GLN A 196 2.03 -15.63 5.57
C GLN A 196 2.54 -15.20 6.94
N ASN A 197 2.39 -13.90 7.27
CA ASN A 197 2.70 -13.39 8.60
C ASN A 197 4.12 -13.72 9.10
N ASN A 198 5.10 -13.72 8.19
CA ASN A 198 6.51 -13.91 8.55
C ASN A 198 7.24 -12.59 8.72
N ASP A 199 8.36 -12.62 9.46
CA ASP A 199 9.31 -11.52 9.56
C ASP A 199 10.61 -11.90 8.84
N ILE A 200 10.95 -11.24 7.73
CA ILE A 200 12.12 -11.57 6.92
C ILE A 200 13.11 -10.40 7.00
N ARG A 201 14.29 -10.64 7.57
CA ARG A 201 15.26 -9.61 7.94
C ARG A 201 16.64 -9.91 7.36
N ALA A 202 17.27 -8.87 6.81
CA ALA A 202 18.55 -8.92 6.13
C ALA A 202 18.55 -9.78 4.87
N GLY A 203 18.69 -9.15 3.70
CA GLY A 203 18.78 -9.85 2.43
C GLY A 203 18.99 -8.90 1.26
N TYR A 204 19.73 -9.34 0.25
CA TYR A 204 19.79 -8.64 -1.03
C TYR A 204 18.40 -8.63 -1.67
N ASN A 205 17.76 -9.79 -1.66
CA ASN A 205 16.32 -9.94 -1.78
C ASN A 205 15.79 -10.46 -0.44
N GLY A 206 14.71 -9.86 0.07
CA GLY A 206 14.01 -10.35 1.26
C GLY A 206 13.32 -11.67 0.94
N LEU A 207 12.28 -11.58 0.11
CA LEU A 207 11.56 -12.73 -0.43
C LEU A 207 11.73 -12.80 -1.95
N PHE A 208 12.23 -13.92 -2.45
CA PHE A 208 12.59 -14.10 -3.84
C PHE A 208 11.90 -15.32 -4.45
N VAL A 209 10.99 -15.07 -5.39
CA VAL A 209 10.20 -16.10 -6.05
C VAL A 209 10.53 -16.11 -7.54
N ILE A 210 11.03 -17.24 -8.04
CA ILE A 210 11.27 -17.44 -9.48
C ILE A 210 10.71 -18.78 -9.91
N ALA A 211 9.61 -18.73 -10.65
CA ALA A 211 9.10 -19.86 -11.41
C ALA A 211 9.77 -19.94 -12.79
N ASP A 212 9.89 -21.15 -13.31
CA ASP A 212 10.18 -21.37 -14.73
C ASP A 212 8.96 -20.94 -15.56
N ALA A 213 9.16 -19.98 -16.46
CA ALA A 213 8.12 -19.37 -17.28
C ALA A 213 7.71 -20.21 -18.50
N THR A 214 8.41 -21.32 -18.79
CA THR A 214 8.11 -22.18 -19.95
C THR A 214 6.87 -23.05 -19.75
N ALA A 215 6.52 -23.36 -18.50
CA ALA A 215 5.34 -24.15 -18.17
C ALA A 215 4.14 -23.26 -17.82
N ALA A 216 3.10 -23.30 -18.66
CA ALA A 216 1.86 -22.60 -18.42
C ALA A 216 1.26 -23.01 -17.06
N GLY A 217 0.88 -22.02 -16.25
CA GLY A 217 0.32 -22.26 -14.92
C GLY A 217 1.32 -22.62 -13.83
N ASN A 218 2.63 -22.68 -14.09
CA ASN A 218 3.62 -22.82 -13.02
C ASN A 218 3.55 -21.63 -12.06
N GLY A 219 3.72 -21.88 -10.77
CA GLY A 219 3.56 -20.90 -9.70
C GLY A 219 2.11 -20.55 -9.37
N ASN A 220 1.13 -21.34 -9.83
CA ASN A 220 -0.28 -21.04 -9.56
C ASN A 220 -0.62 -21.08 -8.07
N ASN A 221 -1.53 -20.21 -7.65
CA ASN A 221 -1.97 -20.06 -6.26
C ASN A 221 -0.81 -19.70 -5.32
N LEU A 222 0.08 -18.80 -5.75
CA LEU A 222 1.08 -18.19 -4.89
C LEU A 222 0.43 -17.11 -4.02
N LEU A 223 0.52 -17.25 -2.70
CA LEU A 223 0.05 -16.27 -1.73
C LEU A 223 1.20 -15.76 -0.87
N ILE A 224 1.46 -14.45 -0.93
CA ILE A 224 2.43 -13.74 -0.09
C ILE A 224 1.66 -12.67 0.68
N SER A 225 1.31 -12.95 1.94
CA SER A 225 0.40 -12.08 2.69
C SER A 225 0.81 -11.77 4.13
N GLY A 226 0.65 -10.51 4.55
CA GLY A 226 0.86 -10.13 5.96
C GLY A 226 2.33 -10.19 6.42
N ASN A 227 3.30 -10.32 5.51
CA ASN A 227 4.70 -10.44 5.89
C ASN A 227 5.32 -9.06 6.17
N THR A 228 6.30 -9.05 7.07
CA THR A 228 7.18 -7.91 7.34
C THR A 228 8.51 -8.16 6.63
N VAL A 229 8.85 -7.34 5.64
CA VAL A 229 10.09 -7.45 4.85
C VAL A 229 10.72 -6.05 4.74
N ASN A 230 11.13 -5.50 5.88
CA ASN A 230 11.48 -4.07 5.99
C ASN A 230 12.80 -3.78 6.73
N THR A 231 13.51 -4.81 7.19
CA THR A 231 14.71 -4.64 8.01
C THR A 231 15.93 -5.12 7.23
N ASN A 232 16.84 -4.18 6.92
CA ASN A 232 18.12 -4.44 6.24
C ASN A 232 17.98 -5.14 4.86
N ILE A 233 17.02 -4.70 4.04
CA ILE A 233 16.82 -5.24 2.67
C ILE A 233 17.44 -4.30 1.63
N ALA A 234 18.23 -4.82 0.68
CA ALA A 234 19.06 -3.98 -0.19
C ALA A 234 18.56 -3.80 -1.63
N GLN A 235 17.99 -4.81 -2.30
CA GLN A 235 17.56 -4.70 -3.70
C GLN A 235 16.04 -4.83 -3.86
N ASN A 236 15.48 -6.00 -3.55
CA ASN A 236 14.05 -6.24 -3.64
C ASN A 236 13.49 -6.65 -2.28
N GLY A 237 12.42 -5.99 -1.84
CA GLY A 237 11.62 -6.46 -0.71
C GLY A 237 11.02 -7.82 -1.06
N ILE A 238 10.13 -7.81 -2.05
CA ILE A 238 9.49 -9.00 -2.62
C ILE A 238 9.74 -9.01 -4.12
N TYR A 239 10.35 -10.07 -4.64
CA TYR A 239 10.54 -10.31 -6.06
C TYR A 239 9.72 -11.53 -6.50
N VAL A 240 8.94 -11.38 -7.58
CA VAL A 240 8.18 -12.47 -8.20
C VAL A 240 8.45 -12.45 -9.70
N ALA A 241 8.95 -13.55 -10.24
CA ALA A 241 9.19 -13.72 -11.68
C ALA A 241 8.77 -15.10 -12.18
N GLY A 242 8.41 -15.16 -13.47
CA GLY A 242 8.09 -16.38 -14.20
C GLY A 242 6.84 -17.14 -13.73
N VAL A 243 6.05 -16.56 -12.81
CA VAL A 243 4.80 -17.17 -12.35
C VAL A 243 3.75 -17.05 -13.45
N GLY A 244 3.51 -18.14 -14.18
CA GLY A 244 2.50 -18.20 -15.24
C GLY A 244 1.06 -18.42 -14.72
N GLY A 245 0.91 -18.84 -13.46
CA GLY A 245 -0.37 -18.97 -12.76
C GLY A 245 -0.83 -17.68 -12.07
N THR A 246 -1.72 -17.80 -11.09
CA THR A 246 -2.16 -16.67 -10.25
C THR A 246 -1.20 -16.39 -9.10
N SER A 247 -0.95 -15.12 -8.81
CA SER A 247 -0.17 -14.70 -7.64
C SER A 247 -0.85 -13.55 -6.89
N THR A 248 -0.80 -13.59 -5.56
CA THR A 248 -1.34 -12.56 -4.68
C THR A 248 -0.26 -12.07 -3.72
N VAL A 249 0.00 -10.77 -3.73
CA VAL A 249 0.92 -10.09 -2.81
C VAL A 249 0.13 -9.05 -2.03
N SER A 250 -0.23 -9.34 -0.79
CA SER A 250 -1.16 -8.48 -0.03
C SER A 250 -0.82 -8.24 1.43
N ASN A 251 -1.23 -7.10 1.99
CA ASN A 251 -1.08 -6.80 3.42
C ASN A 251 0.37 -6.86 3.93
N ASN A 252 1.37 -6.77 3.05
CA ASN A 252 2.77 -6.83 3.47
C ASN A 252 3.26 -5.44 3.86
N THR A 253 4.14 -5.39 4.86
CA THR A 253 4.92 -4.20 5.20
C THR A 253 6.32 -4.38 4.61
N VAL A 254 6.65 -3.60 3.58
CA VAL A 254 7.87 -3.75 2.79
C VAL A 254 8.73 -2.50 2.90
N GLY A 255 10.01 -2.67 3.23
CA GLY A 255 10.98 -1.60 3.39
C GLY A 255 12.31 -1.99 2.77
N VAL A 256 12.83 -1.15 1.87
CA VAL A 256 14.15 -1.35 1.26
C VAL A 256 15.04 -0.15 1.56
N ILE A 257 16.26 -0.40 2.01
CA ILE A 257 17.28 0.63 2.22
C ILE A 257 18.58 0.14 1.61
N ARG A 258 19.02 0.81 0.55
CA ARG A 258 20.28 0.50 -0.14
C ARG A 258 21.23 1.67 -0.04
N SER A 259 22.48 1.40 0.34
CA SER A 259 23.53 2.44 0.44
C SER A 259 24.61 2.35 -0.64
N SER A 260 24.58 1.32 -1.50
CA SER A 260 25.61 1.08 -2.52
C SER A 260 25.17 1.51 -3.93
N SER A 261 26.14 1.85 -4.78
CA SER A 261 25.94 2.33 -6.16
C SER A 261 25.93 1.20 -7.21
N GLY A 262 25.39 1.52 -8.39
CA GLY A 262 25.35 0.63 -9.57
C GLY A 262 26.12 1.23 -10.74
N THR A 263 26.25 0.48 -11.83
CA THR A 263 26.91 0.93 -13.06
C THR A 263 25.88 1.48 -14.07
N SER A 264 26.35 2.12 -15.15
CA SER A 264 25.47 2.58 -16.23
C SER A 264 24.68 1.43 -16.91
N THR A 265 25.30 0.25 -17.00
CA THR A 265 24.68 -0.94 -17.59
C THR A 265 23.84 -1.76 -16.62
N THR A 266 24.05 -1.58 -15.31
CA THR A 266 23.32 -2.29 -14.26
C THR A 266 23.04 -1.31 -13.12
N PRO A 267 21.96 -0.53 -13.24
CA PRO A 267 21.57 0.42 -12.20
C PRO A 267 21.39 -0.27 -10.85
N ALA A 268 21.76 0.45 -9.80
CA ALA A 268 21.39 0.13 -8.43
C ALA A 268 19.87 0.23 -8.26
N ALA A 269 19.18 -0.87 -8.51
CA ALA A 269 17.75 -0.99 -8.30
C ALA A 269 17.45 -1.14 -6.80
N SER A 270 16.52 -0.34 -6.29
CA SER A 270 15.85 -0.59 -5.01
C SER A 270 14.35 -0.63 -5.28
N VAL A 271 13.72 -1.76 -5.00
CA VAL A 271 12.31 -1.98 -5.33
C VAL A 271 11.59 -2.62 -4.14
N GLY A 272 10.45 -2.05 -3.76
CA GLY A 272 9.61 -2.66 -2.72
C GLY A 272 9.06 -4.00 -3.20
N ILE A 273 8.18 -3.95 -4.20
CA ILE A 273 7.60 -5.15 -4.84
C ILE A 273 7.94 -5.12 -6.33
N ASN A 274 8.56 -6.19 -6.81
CA ASN A 274 9.02 -6.30 -8.19
C ASN A 274 8.38 -7.52 -8.86
N LEU A 275 7.58 -7.28 -9.89
CA LEU A 275 7.08 -8.29 -10.81
C LEU A 275 7.98 -8.33 -12.05
N GLY A 276 8.85 -9.34 -12.07
CA GLY A 276 9.77 -9.60 -13.17
C GLY A 276 9.13 -10.37 -14.33
N THR A 277 9.96 -10.61 -15.35
CA THR A 277 9.62 -11.26 -16.62
C THR A 277 8.83 -12.55 -16.43
N GLY A 278 7.82 -12.78 -17.29
CA GLY A 278 7.02 -14.00 -17.32
C GLY A 278 5.95 -14.11 -16.23
N THR A 279 5.78 -13.09 -15.39
CA THR A 279 4.74 -13.10 -14.34
C THR A 279 3.38 -12.68 -14.90
N ASN A 280 2.35 -13.48 -14.67
CA ASN A 280 0.97 -13.22 -15.09
C ASN A 280 -0.01 -13.25 -13.91
N ASN A 281 -1.23 -12.73 -14.12
CA ASN A 281 -2.38 -12.83 -13.23
C ASN A 281 -2.07 -12.45 -11.77
N ALA A 282 -1.30 -11.37 -11.60
CA ALA A 282 -0.86 -10.90 -10.29
C ALA A 282 -1.85 -9.88 -9.69
N SER A 283 -2.15 -10.04 -8.40
CA SER A 283 -2.88 -9.05 -7.59
C SER A 283 -1.98 -8.53 -6.47
N ILE A 284 -1.65 -7.24 -6.51
CA ILE A 284 -0.81 -6.56 -5.50
C ILE A 284 -1.68 -5.54 -4.78
N PHE A 285 -2.01 -5.79 -3.51
CA PHE A 285 -2.92 -4.90 -2.80
C PHE A 285 -2.74 -4.78 -1.30
N SER A 286 -3.18 -3.65 -0.73
CA SER A 286 -3.11 -3.39 0.72
C SER A 286 -1.70 -3.49 1.31
N ASN A 287 -0.65 -3.34 0.49
CA ASN A 287 0.72 -3.32 0.99
C ASN A 287 1.10 -1.90 1.45
N THR A 288 1.93 -1.82 2.48
CA THR A 288 2.60 -0.59 2.92
C THR A 288 4.07 -0.65 2.52
N ILE A 289 4.53 0.27 1.68
CA ILE A 289 5.82 0.17 0.99
C ILE A 289 6.65 1.44 1.18
N SER A 290 7.91 1.28 1.58
CA SER A 290 8.93 2.33 1.58
C SER A 290 10.25 1.88 0.96
N VAL A 291 10.92 2.77 0.23
CA VAL A 291 12.11 2.42 -0.55
C VAL A 291 13.11 3.58 -0.59
N LYS A 292 14.28 3.38 0.02
CA LYS A 292 15.34 4.39 0.09
C LYS A 292 16.59 3.88 -0.59
N ASN A 293 17.06 4.61 -1.60
CA ASN A 293 18.33 4.33 -2.27
C ASN A 293 19.29 5.50 -2.03
N THR A 294 20.11 5.37 -1.01
CA THR A 294 21.05 6.41 -0.54
C THR A 294 22.42 6.29 -1.20
N ALA A 295 22.52 5.61 -2.34
CA ALA A 295 23.76 5.54 -3.12
C ALA A 295 24.23 6.95 -3.49
N THR A 296 25.51 7.26 -3.23
CA THR A 296 26.09 8.60 -3.45
C THR A 296 26.86 8.72 -4.78
N SER A 297 27.02 7.62 -5.52
CA SER A 297 27.69 7.57 -6.82
C SER A 297 26.96 6.60 -7.76
N GLY A 298 27.29 6.61 -9.05
CA GLY A 298 26.77 5.65 -10.03
C GLY A 298 25.30 5.84 -10.44
N VAL A 299 24.77 4.84 -11.16
CA VAL A 299 23.37 4.88 -11.65
C VAL A 299 22.45 4.19 -10.66
N SER A 300 21.36 4.85 -10.25
CA SER A 300 20.44 4.39 -9.20
C SER A 300 18.98 4.76 -9.48
N TYR A 301 18.05 3.92 -9.01
CA TYR A 301 16.63 4.25 -8.91
C TYR A 301 15.98 3.61 -7.69
N ALA A 302 14.82 4.15 -7.33
CA ALA A 302 13.95 3.61 -6.29
C ALA A 302 12.51 3.52 -6.82
N SER A 303 11.88 2.36 -6.67
CA SER A 303 10.49 2.14 -7.08
C SER A 303 9.69 1.45 -5.98
N GLY A 304 8.49 1.95 -5.66
CA GLY A 304 7.61 1.26 -4.73
C GLY A 304 7.16 -0.09 -5.29
N ILE A 305 6.49 -0.06 -6.45
CA ILE A 305 6.05 -1.25 -7.19
C ILE A 305 6.56 -1.16 -8.63
N TYR A 306 7.28 -2.20 -9.07
CA TYR A 306 7.89 -2.27 -10.40
C TYR A 306 7.31 -3.44 -11.18
N VAL A 307 6.66 -3.20 -12.31
CA VAL A 307 5.96 -4.23 -13.11
C VAL A 307 6.54 -4.29 -14.52
N THR A 308 7.34 -5.32 -14.78
CA THR A 308 7.96 -5.58 -16.09
C THR A 308 7.90 -7.05 -16.50
N PRO A 309 6.70 -7.65 -16.62
CA PRO A 309 6.54 -9.05 -17.00
C PRO A 309 6.92 -9.32 -18.47
N GLY A 310 6.90 -8.31 -19.36
CA GLY A 310 7.44 -8.45 -20.71
C GLY A 310 6.76 -9.50 -21.59
N ALA A 311 5.46 -9.74 -21.38
CA ALA A 311 4.66 -10.72 -22.13
C ALA A 311 3.34 -10.09 -22.63
N SER A 312 2.77 -10.65 -23.69
CA SER A 312 1.58 -10.09 -24.37
C SER A 312 0.23 -10.49 -23.74
N ASN A 313 0.21 -11.46 -22.82
CA ASN A 313 -1.00 -12.02 -22.21
C ASN A 313 -1.12 -11.73 -20.71
N ILE A 314 -0.58 -10.58 -20.26
CA ILE A 314 -0.57 -10.20 -18.85
C ILE A 314 -1.93 -9.63 -18.42
N SER A 315 -2.34 -9.95 -17.19
CA SER A 315 -3.42 -9.27 -16.46
C SER A 315 -2.96 -9.03 -15.02
N THR A 316 -2.71 -7.77 -14.66
CA THR A 316 -2.19 -7.42 -13.33
C THR A 316 -3.04 -6.34 -12.69
N LYS A 317 -3.37 -6.52 -11.41
CA LYS A 317 -4.13 -5.54 -10.62
C LYS A 317 -3.26 -5.02 -9.48
N ILE A 318 -3.10 -3.71 -9.38
CA ILE A 318 -2.32 -3.01 -8.35
C ILE A 318 -3.25 -2.04 -7.66
N TYR A 319 -3.66 -2.34 -6.41
CA TYR A 319 -4.68 -1.52 -5.77
C TYR A 319 -4.64 -1.44 -4.26
N GLY A 320 -5.19 -0.37 -3.68
CA GLY A 320 -5.24 -0.23 -2.22
C GLY A 320 -3.87 -0.18 -1.53
N ASN A 321 -2.78 0.02 -2.27
CA ASN A 321 -1.44 0.09 -1.69
C ASN A 321 -1.17 1.50 -1.14
N THR A 322 -0.44 1.56 -0.03
CA THR A 322 0.14 2.81 0.50
C THR A 322 1.63 2.81 0.20
N ILE A 323 2.06 3.71 -0.67
CA ILE A 323 3.45 3.86 -1.08
C ILE A 323 3.96 5.20 -0.57
N SER A 324 4.97 5.15 0.29
CA SER A 324 5.53 6.34 0.91
C SER A 324 7.04 6.29 1.08
N GLU A 325 7.65 7.47 1.24
CA GLU A 325 9.09 7.60 1.50
C GLU A 325 10.01 6.98 0.44
N VAL A 326 9.56 6.94 -0.82
CA VAL A 326 10.42 6.51 -1.93
C VAL A 326 11.42 7.62 -2.21
N SER A 327 12.69 7.41 -1.90
CA SER A 327 13.67 8.50 -1.93
C SER A 327 15.12 8.09 -2.18
N GLY A 328 15.96 9.06 -2.56
CA GLY A 328 17.39 8.81 -2.76
C GLY A 328 18.09 9.93 -3.52
N VAL A 329 19.35 9.71 -3.90
CA VAL A 329 20.01 10.46 -4.98
C VAL A 329 19.87 9.59 -6.22
N LEU A 330 18.80 9.81 -7.00
CA LEU A 330 18.36 8.88 -8.03
C LEU A 330 18.71 9.42 -9.40
N THR A 331 19.61 8.76 -10.12
CA THR A 331 20.17 9.23 -11.40
C THR A 331 19.52 8.58 -12.61
N TYR A 332 18.51 7.72 -12.42
CA TYR A 332 17.80 7.02 -13.48
C TYR A 332 16.31 7.36 -13.51
N ILE A 333 15.72 7.38 -14.72
CA ILE A 333 14.34 7.86 -14.96
C ILE A 333 13.27 7.00 -14.29
N ASN A 334 13.55 5.72 -13.99
CA ASN A 334 12.58 4.78 -13.40
C ASN A 334 12.36 4.97 -11.89
N SER A 335 12.51 6.19 -11.38
CA SER A 335 12.28 6.53 -9.97
C SER A 335 10.84 6.95 -9.74
N ASN A 336 10.06 6.12 -9.04
CA ASN A 336 8.61 6.29 -8.97
C ASN A 336 7.92 5.59 -7.79
N GLY A 337 6.66 5.93 -7.56
CA GLY A 337 5.78 5.14 -6.69
C GLY A 337 5.43 3.81 -7.34
N ILE A 338 4.88 3.85 -8.56
CA ILE A 338 4.52 2.67 -9.36
C ILE A 338 5.10 2.82 -10.77
N TYR A 339 5.74 1.76 -11.27
CA TYR A 339 6.19 1.64 -12.65
C TYR A 339 5.52 0.47 -13.36
N MET A 340 5.11 0.74 -14.60
CA MET A 340 4.74 -0.28 -15.57
C MET A 340 5.65 -0.14 -16.80
N GLY A 341 6.44 -1.16 -17.12
CA GLY A 341 7.43 -1.12 -18.19
C GLY A 341 7.45 -2.35 -19.08
N GLY A 342 8.13 -2.24 -20.23
CA GLY A 342 8.24 -3.34 -21.21
C GLY A 342 6.91 -3.67 -21.89
N ALA A 343 6.85 -4.79 -22.62
CA ALA A 343 5.61 -5.26 -23.24
C ALA A 343 4.65 -5.77 -22.15
N THR A 344 3.78 -4.89 -21.66
CA THR A 344 2.99 -5.12 -20.44
C THR A 344 1.58 -4.58 -20.65
N PRO A 345 0.68 -5.37 -21.27
CA PRO A 345 -0.71 -5.00 -21.45
C PRO A 345 -1.58 -5.38 -20.23
N ASN A 346 -2.82 -4.88 -20.23
CA ASN A 346 -3.92 -5.12 -19.30
C ASN A 346 -3.56 -4.97 -17.81
N VAL A 347 -2.89 -3.86 -17.46
CA VAL A 347 -2.64 -3.51 -16.06
C VAL A 347 -3.72 -2.55 -15.55
N SER A 348 -4.31 -2.89 -14.41
CA SER A 348 -5.21 -2.00 -13.66
C SER A 348 -4.48 -1.45 -12.44
N ILE A 349 -4.30 -0.13 -12.35
CA ILE A 349 -3.67 0.57 -11.22
C ILE A 349 -4.73 1.44 -10.57
N TYR A 350 -5.22 1.09 -9.38
CA TYR A 350 -6.33 1.83 -8.80
C TYR A 350 -6.39 1.93 -7.29
N SER A 351 -6.99 2.98 -6.75
CA SER A 351 -7.15 3.14 -5.29
C SER A 351 -5.82 3.04 -4.52
N ASN A 352 -4.69 3.40 -5.15
CA ASN A 352 -3.41 3.48 -4.46
C ASN A 352 -3.22 4.89 -3.89
N LYS A 353 -2.67 4.97 -2.68
CA LYS A 353 -2.22 6.21 -2.05
C LYS A 353 -0.70 6.33 -2.19
N ILE A 354 -0.23 7.35 -2.91
CA ILE A 354 1.19 7.57 -3.21
C ILE A 354 1.60 8.95 -2.69
N SER A 355 2.58 9.01 -1.79
CA SER A 355 3.03 10.29 -1.19
C SER A 355 4.44 10.24 -0.63
N GLY A 356 5.08 11.37 -0.32
CA GLY A 356 6.41 11.39 0.28
C GLY A 356 7.51 10.87 -0.63
N LEU A 357 7.41 11.13 -1.93
CA LEU A 357 8.38 10.71 -2.94
C LEU A 357 9.42 11.81 -3.13
N LYS A 358 10.72 11.49 -3.07
CA LYS A 358 11.79 12.51 -3.16
C LYS A 358 13.03 12.05 -3.93
N ASN A 359 13.30 12.68 -5.05
CA ASN A 359 14.61 12.59 -5.68
C ASN A 359 15.51 13.76 -5.25
N ASN A 360 16.63 13.46 -4.58
CA ASN A 360 17.62 14.46 -4.17
C ASN A 360 18.71 14.71 -5.22
N ASN A 361 18.62 14.10 -6.40
CA ASN A 361 19.56 14.36 -7.48
C ASN A 361 19.35 15.77 -8.08
N THR A 362 20.40 16.59 -8.11
CA THR A 362 20.39 17.95 -8.65
C THR A 362 20.65 18.03 -10.16
N THR A 363 21.01 16.92 -10.82
CA THR A 363 21.35 16.88 -12.26
C THR A 363 20.16 16.65 -13.20
N GLY A 364 18.92 16.76 -12.70
CA GLY A 364 17.73 16.91 -13.55
C GLY A 364 16.87 15.65 -13.78
N THR A 365 17.07 14.55 -13.04
CA THR A 365 16.28 13.33 -13.22
C THR A 365 14.92 13.39 -12.50
N PRO A 366 13.82 12.99 -13.16
CA PRO A 366 12.48 13.19 -12.64
C PRO A 366 12.13 12.31 -11.43
N MET A 367 11.25 12.79 -10.55
CA MET A 367 10.53 11.97 -9.56
C MET A 367 9.05 11.88 -9.95
N GLN A 368 8.49 10.66 -9.94
CA GLN A 368 7.14 10.43 -10.47
C GLN A 368 6.23 9.64 -9.53
N GLY A 369 4.93 9.92 -9.52
CA GLY A 369 3.97 9.10 -8.77
C GLY A 369 3.74 7.76 -9.46
N ILE A 370 3.18 7.80 -10.67
CA ILE A 370 2.95 6.62 -11.53
C ILE A 370 3.64 6.85 -12.87
N LEU A 371 4.49 5.92 -13.30
CA LEU A 371 5.16 5.93 -14.61
C LEU A 371 4.58 4.83 -15.51
N LEU A 372 3.95 5.25 -16.60
CA LEU A 372 3.38 4.39 -17.65
C LEU A 372 4.37 4.31 -18.81
N GLY A 373 5.22 3.29 -18.77
CA GLY A 373 6.29 3.05 -19.73
C GLY A 373 6.14 1.73 -20.48
N SER A 374 4.92 1.23 -20.69
CA SER A 374 4.76 0.04 -21.52
C SER A 374 5.19 0.32 -22.96
N SER A 375 5.83 -0.65 -23.61
CA SER A 375 6.10 -0.62 -25.05
C SER A 375 4.92 -1.13 -25.88
N SER A 376 3.84 -1.62 -25.26
CA SER A 376 2.65 -2.07 -25.98
C SER A 376 1.84 -0.89 -26.51
N THR A 377 1.52 -0.90 -27.81
CA THR A 377 0.61 0.05 -28.44
C THR A 377 -0.87 -0.31 -28.23
N ALA A 378 -1.14 -1.45 -27.59
CA ALA A 378 -2.45 -1.88 -27.15
C ALA A 378 -2.39 -2.27 -25.67
N ALA A 379 -1.80 -1.40 -24.84
CA ALA A 379 -1.58 -1.69 -23.43
C ALA A 379 -2.90 -1.90 -22.67
N ASN A 380 -4.03 -1.36 -23.15
CA ASN A 380 -5.37 -1.54 -22.57
C ASN A 380 -5.35 -1.44 -21.02
N SER A 381 -4.58 -0.49 -20.51
CA SER A 381 -4.30 -0.36 -19.09
C SER A 381 -5.11 0.79 -18.52
N ILE A 382 -5.67 0.58 -17.33
CA ILE A 382 -6.57 1.53 -16.68
C ILE A 382 -5.96 2.00 -15.36
N ILE A 383 -5.88 3.31 -15.20
CA ILE A 383 -5.29 3.99 -14.05
C ILE A 383 -6.42 4.84 -13.46
N TYR A 384 -6.97 4.43 -12.31
CA TYR A 384 -8.14 5.10 -11.77
C TYR A 384 -8.24 5.18 -10.26
N ASN A 385 -8.97 6.17 -9.74
CA ASN A 385 -9.12 6.39 -8.31
C ASN A 385 -7.78 6.41 -7.56
N ASN A 386 -6.65 6.76 -8.15
CA ASN A 386 -5.40 6.89 -7.39
C ASN A 386 -5.33 8.26 -6.74
N VAL A 387 -4.72 8.32 -5.55
CA VAL A 387 -4.52 9.55 -4.79
C VAL A 387 -3.02 9.79 -4.68
N ILE A 388 -2.55 10.86 -5.31
CA ILE A 388 -1.11 11.14 -5.47
C ILE A 388 -0.80 12.54 -4.94
N SER A 389 0.11 12.64 -3.98
CA SER A 389 0.52 13.92 -3.37
C SER A 389 1.99 13.92 -2.98
N ASP A 390 2.50 15.04 -2.47
CA ASP A 390 3.83 15.14 -1.84
C ASP A 390 4.96 14.46 -2.62
N ILE A 391 5.16 14.89 -3.86
CA ILE A 391 6.28 14.49 -4.71
C ILE A 391 7.25 15.66 -4.81
N GLN A 392 8.55 15.36 -4.69
CA GLN A 392 9.63 16.32 -4.64
C GLN A 392 10.82 15.85 -5.50
N ALA A 393 11.55 16.80 -6.06
CA ALA A 393 12.82 16.59 -6.76
C ALA A 393 13.85 17.68 -6.37
N SER A 394 15.06 17.65 -6.94
CA SER A 394 16.16 18.60 -6.66
C SER A 394 16.75 19.29 -7.91
N GLY A 395 17.09 20.59 -7.80
CA GLY A 395 17.53 21.45 -8.91
C GLY A 395 16.51 21.70 -10.04
N ALA A 396 16.86 21.26 -11.25
CA ALA A 396 16.05 21.41 -12.46
C ALA A 396 15.22 20.15 -12.79
N ALA A 397 15.18 19.17 -11.87
CA ALA A 397 14.50 17.91 -12.06
C ALA A 397 12.98 18.08 -12.14
N GLN A 398 12.33 17.23 -12.94
CA GLN A 398 10.87 17.27 -13.09
C GLN A 398 10.16 16.56 -11.92
N VAL A 399 9.00 17.06 -11.54
CA VAL A 399 8.09 16.41 -10.58
C VAL A 399 6.77 16.10 -11.27
N LEU A 400 6.47 14.81 -11.42
CA LEU A 400 5.36 14.33 -12.25
C LEU A 400 4.38 13.50 -11.40
N GLY A 401 3.08 13.79 -11.48
CA GLY A 401 2.06 12.98 -10.79
C GLY A 401 1.87 11.63 -11.49
N ILE A 402 1.21 11.67 -12.65
CA ILE A 402 1.08 10.54 -13.58
C ILE A 402 1.88 10.90 -14.85
N TYR A 403 2.78 10.00 -15.24
CA TYR A 403 3.65 10.17 -16.40
C TYR A 403 3.36 9.12 -17.46
N ALA A 404 2.67 9.50 -18.54
CA ALA A 404 2.54 8.71 -19.75
C ALA A 404 3.81 8.85 -20.60
N TYR A 405 4.72 7.88 -20.46
CA TYR A 405 6.03 7.91 -21.08
C TYR A 405 6.09 7.19 -22.43
N SER A 406 5.43 6.04 -22.59
CA SER A 406 5.43 5.29 -23.86
C SER A 406 4.21 4.36 -23.97
N GLY A 407 3.90 3.90 -25.18
CA GLY A 407 2.79 2.96 -25.43
C GLY A 407 1.49 3.64 -25.83
N ALA A 408 0.39 2.90 -25.81
CA ALA A 408 -0.95 3.41 -26.12
C ALA A 408 -2.06 2.53 -25.51
N GLY A 409 -3.30 3.03 -25.54
CA GLY A 409 -4.46 2.37 -24.94
C GLY A 409 -4.54 2.60 -23.43
N TYR A 410 -4.05 3.75 -22.93
CA TYR A 410 -4.17 4.10 -21.52
C TYR A 410 -5.48 4.82 -21.25
N LYS A 411 -6.19 4.35 -20.22
CA LYS A 411 -7.38 4.96 -19.65
C LYS A 411 -7.02 5.56 -18.29
N VAL A 412 -7.05 6.88 -18.15
CA VAL A 412 -6.69 7.60 -16.93
C VAL A 412 -7.94 8.28 -16.40
N TYR A 413 -8.59 7.68 -15.40
CA TYR A 413 -9.93 8.07 -14.95
C TYR A 413 -9.99 8.40 -13.47
N ASN A 414 -10.71 9.44 -13.07
CA ASN A 414 -11.07 9.62 -11.66
C ASN A 414 -9.87 9.60 -10.69
N ASN A 415 -8.68 10.00 -11.12
CA ASN A 415 -7.54 10.13 -10.21
C ASN A 415 -7.58 11.52 -9.55
N THR A 416 -7.13 11.61 -8.30
CA THR A 416 -6.87 12.89 -7.64
C THR A 416 -5.37 13.03 -7.45
N VAL A 417 -4.77 13.96 -8.21
CA VAL A 417 -3.37 14.30 -8.12
C VAL A 417 -3.25 15.71 -7.59
N ASN A 418 -2.51 15.90 -6.50
CA ASN A 418 -2.17 17.22 -6.00
C ASN A 418 -0.66 17.34 -5.74
N LEU A 419 0.06 18.00 -6.65
CA LEU A 419 1.44 18.37 -6.40
C LEU A 419 1.46 19.60 -5.49
N ASN A 420 1.73 19.40 -4.20
CA ASN A 420 1.48 20.42 -3.17
C ASN A 420 2.68 20.79 -2.30
N THR A 421 3.78 20.05 -2.38
CA THR A 421 4.96 20.34 -1.56
C THR A 421 5.83 21.42 -2.21
N ALA A 422 6.01 22.55 -1.54
CA ALA A 422 6.92 23.60 -2.00
C ALA A 422 8.38 23.19 -1.79
N ASN A 423 9.22 23.33 -2.82
CA ASN A 423 10.67 23.16 -2.76
C ASN A 423 11.33 24.16 -3.73
N ALA A 424 12.61 24.47 -3.54
CA ALA A 424 13.32 25.55 -4.26
C ALA A 424 13.68 25.22 -5.73
N GLU A 425 12.88 24.37 -6.36
CA GLU A 425 13.16 23.79 -7.67
C GLU A 425 12.81 24.75 -8.81
N THR A 426 13.66 24.76 -9.83
CA THR A 426 13.41 25.48 -11.09
C THR A 426 12.84 24.56 -12.16
N GLY A 427 12.80 23.25 -11.90
CA GLY A 427 12.28 22.24 -12.81
C GLY A 427 10.78 22.31 -13.07
N LEU A 428 10.36 21.68 -14.17
CA LEU A 428 8.96 21.57 -14.57
C LEU A 428 8.19 20.61 -13.67
N THR A 429 6.97 20.98 -13.31
CA THR A 429 6.07 20.13 -12.54
C THR A 429 4.72 19.99 -13.23
N ALA A 430 4.20 18.76 -13.29
CA ALA A 430 2.93 18.47 -13.97
C ALA A 430 2.17 17.34 -13.26
N ALA A 431 0.90 17.59 -12.91
CA ALA A 431 0.06 16.55 -12.32
C ALA A 431 -0.19 15.39 -13.31
N MET A 432 -0.37 15.70 -14.59
CA MET A 432 -0.34 14.76 -15.71
C MET A 432 0.72 15.17 -16.73
N TYR A 433 1.60 14.26 -17.13
CA TYR A 433 2.59 14.49 -18.18
C TYR A 433 2.46 13.45 -19.30
N VAL A 434 2.48 13.91 -20.55
CA VAL A 434 2.47 13.08 -21.77
C VAL A 434 3.73 13.32 -22.60
N PHE A 435 4.53 12.28 -22.82
CA PHE A 435 5.76 12.36 -23.61
C PHE A 435 5.53 12.03 -25.09
N GLY A 436 5.47 13.07 -25.92
CA GLY A 436 5.17 12.97 -27.34
C GLY A 436 6.22 12.27 -28.21
N THR A 437 7.45 12.09 -27.72
CA THR A 437 8.46 11.32 -28.47
C THR A 437 8.08 9.84 -28.58
N ASN A 438 7.37 9.32 -27.57
CA ASN A 438 7.08 7.88 -27.44
C ASN A 438 5.58 7.57 -27.39
N ILE A 439 4.73 8.56 -27.10
CA ILE A 439 3.26 8.48 -27.25
C ILE A 439 2.91 9.16 -28.57
N THR A 440 2.84 8.38 -29.65
CA THR A 440 2.63 8.90 -31.01
C THR A 440 1.38 8.36 -31.70
N ALA A 441 0.83 7.24 -31.22
CA ALA A 441 -0.37 6.65 -31.81
C ALA A 441 -1.60 7.55 -31.63
N ALA A 442 -2.36 7.76 -32.70
CA ALA A 442 -3.62 8.47 -32.61
C ALA A 442 -4.58 7.74 -31.67
N GLY A 443 -5.22 8.48 -30.77
CA GLY A 443 -6.11 7.89 -29.77
C GLY A 443 -5.44 7.04 -28.69
N ALA A 444 -4.12 7.17 -28.48
CA ALA A 444 -3.38 6.45 -27.45
C ALA A 444 -3.91 6.66 -26.02
N LEU A 445 -4.53 7.80 -25.73
CA LEU A 445 -4.91 8.22 -24.38
C LEU A 445 -6.39 8.54 -24.28
N ASP A 446 -6.99 8.08 -23.20
CA ASP A 446 -8.32 8.46 -22.76
C ASP A 446 -8.27 8.98 -21.33
N ILE A 447 -8.53 10.27 -21.13
CA ILE A 447 -8.30 10.98 -19.87
C ILE A 447 -9.58 11.70 -19.45
N ARG A 448 -10.25 11.20 -18.40
CA ARG A 448 -11.54 11.75 -17.96
C ARG A 448 -11.73 11.77 -16.46
N ASN A 449 -12.59 12.66 -15.97
CA ASN A 449 -13.01 12.75 -14.57
C ASN A 449 -11.86 12.95 -13.56
N ASN A 450 -10.65 13.33 -13.96
CA ASN A 450 -9.54 13.48 -13.01
C ASN A 450 -9.56 14.85 -12.35
N ILE A 451 -9.02 14.95 -11.13
CA ILE A 451 -8.57 16.20 -10.55
C ILE A 451 -7.05 16.26 -10.70
N PHE A 452 -6.58 17.16 -11.57
CA PHE A 452 -5.16 17.45 -11.76
C PHE A 452 -4.84 18.82 -11.16
N ALA A 453 -4.38 18.79 -9.91
CA ALA A 453 -3.98 19.99 -9.17
C ALA A 453 -2.46 20.08 -9.04
N ASN A 454 -1.94 21.28 -9.28
CA ASN A 454 -0.57 21.65 -8.98
C ASN A 454 -0.58 22.94 -8.15
N THR A 455 -0.53 22.77 -6.83
CA THR A 455 -0.64 23.85 -5.85
C THR A 455 0.70 24.23 -5.22
N ARG A 456 1.81 23.91 -5.90
CA ARG A 456 3.16 24.34 -5.48
C ARG A 456 3.29 25.87 -5.60
N THR A 457 4.39 26.44 -5.11
CA THR A 457 4.58 27.90 -5.10
C THR A 457 5.75 28.39 -5.98
N SER A 458 6.54 27.49 -6.56
CA SER A 458 7.77 27.76 -7.32
C SER A 458 7.84 26.91 -8.61
N GLY A 459 8.76 27.25 -9.53
CA GLY A 459 8.98 26.53 -10.79
C GLY A 459 7.89 26.69 -11.86
N SER A 460 8.03 26.02 -13.00
CA SER A 460 6.95 25.92 -13.99
C SER A 460 5.93 24.88 -13.53
N ARG A 461 4.68 25.30 -13.34
CA ARG A 461 3.62 24.49 -12.74
C ARG A 461 2.48 24.32 -13.72
N TYR A 462 2.21 23.07 -14.10
CA TYR A 462 1.11 22.70 -14.96
C TYR A 462 0.21 21.68 -14.26
N SER A 463 -1.09 21.72 -14.56
CA SER A 463 -1.98 20.57 -14.30
C SER A 463 -1.79 19.47 -15.33
N ILE A 464 -1.56 19.83 -16.59
CA ILE A 464 -1.30 18.89 -17.69
C ILE A 464 -0.23 19.43 -18.62
N TYR A 465 0.78 18.62 -18.92
CA TYR A 465 1.85 18.98 -19.85
C TYR A 465 1.99 17.89 -20.92
N SER A 466 1.85 18.27 -22.18
CA SER A 466 1.97 17.34 -23.32
C SER A 466 2.96 17.86 -24.35
N THR A 467 3.97 17.05 -24.66
CA THR A 467 4.80 17.27 -25.87
C THR A 467 4.26 16.50 -27.08
N ALA A 468 3.19 15.74 -26.92
CA ALA A 468 2.52 15.01 -28.00
C ALA A 468 1.57 15.91 -28.79
N ALA A 469 1.29 15.51 -30.04
CA ALA A 469 0.22 16.11 -30.83
C ALA A 469 -1.15 15.84 -30.19
N SER A 470 -2.13 16.70 -30.43
CA SER A 470 -3.49 16.53 -29.89
C SER A 470 -4.18 15.25 -30.38
N SER A 471 -3.77 14.71 -31.53
CA SER A 471 -4.31 13.46 -32.09
C SER A 471 -4.12 12.23 -31.20
N VAL A 472 -3.19 12.26 -30.23
CA VAL A 472 -2.98 11.11 -29.31
C VAL A 472 -4.10 10.96 -28.28
N PHE A 473 -4.92 11.98 -28.07
CA PHE A 473 -6.03 11.94 -27.14
C PHE A 473 -7.29 11.46 -27.86
N ALA A 474 -7.70 10.21 -27.61
CA ALA A 474 -8.97 9.68 -28.12
C ALA A 474 -10.15 10.42 -27.48
N ASN A 475 -10.05 10.60 -26.16
CA ASN A 475 -10.98 11.41 -25.39
C ASN A 475 -10.19 12.13 -24.29
N ILE A 476 -10.45 13.42 -24.14
CA ILE A 476 -9.96 14.21 -23.01
C ILE A 476 -11.07 15.16 -22.61
N ASN A 477 -11.76 14.86 -21.52
CA ASN A 477 -12.93 15.64 -21.10
C ASN A 477 -13.30 15.41 -19.62
N TYR A 478 -14.12 16.27 -19.04
CA TYR A 478 -14.57 16.16 -17.64
C TYR A 478 -13.43 16.14 -16.62
N ASN A 479 -12.27 16.73 -16.93
CA ASN A 479 -11.18 16.84 -15.97
C ASN A 479 -11.23 18.20 -15.29
N ASN A 480 -10.84 18.27 -14.01
CA ASN A 480 -10.55 19.53 -13.36
C ASN A 480 -9.04 19.83 -13.45
N TYR A 481 -8.71 20.98 -14.03
CA TYR A 481 -7.36 21.46 -14.22
C TYR A 481 -7.10 22.64 -13.29
N TYR A 482 -6.21 22.49 -12.33
CA TYR A 482 -5.85 23.60 -11.45
C TYR A 482 -4.34 23.73 -11.31
N SER A 483 -3.83 24.95 -11.52
CA SER A 483 -2.43 25.29 -11.31
C SER A 483 -2.32 26.67 -10.67
N THR A 484 -1.43 26.81 -9.70
CA THR A 484 -0.97 28.12 -9.19
C THR A 484 0.12 28.73 -10.08
N GLY A 485 0.50 28.05 -11.17
CA GLY A 485 1.38 28.55 -12.22
C GLY A 485 0.70 29.61 -13.11
N THR A 486 1.47 30.18 -14.03
CA THR A 486 0.96 31.11 -15.05
C THR A 486 0.14 30.42 -16.14
N ALA A 487 0.28 29.10 -16.28
CA ALA A 487 -0.42 28.28 -17.27
C ALA A 487 -1.11 27.07 -16.61
N LEU A 488 -2.29 26.71 -17.11
CA LEU A 488 -2.98 25.48 -16.71
C LEU A 488 -2.34 24.25 -17.36
N GLY A 489 -1.92 24.38 -18.61
CA GLY A 489 -1.29 23.29 -19.34
C GLY A 489 -0.39 23.74 -20.47
N PHE A 490 0.13 22.77 -21.20
CA PHE A 490 1.03 22.98 -22.32
C PHE A 490 0.77 21.93 -23.39
N ILE A 491 0.65 22.37 -24.65
CA ILE A 491 0.58 21.49 -25.82
C ILE A 491 0.87 22.30 -27.10
N GLY A 492 1.44 21.65 -28.11
CA GLY A 492 1.76 22.31 -29.38
C GLY A 492 2.83 23.40 -29.25
N GLY A 493 3.80 23.19 -28.36
CA GLY A 493 4.92 24.12 -28.17
C GLY A 493 4.58 25.43 -27.45
N SER A 494 3.41 25.52 -26.81
CA SER A 494 2.96 26.76 -26.16
C SER A 494 2.16 26.50 -24.89
N ASP A 495 2.29 27.43 -23.94
CA ASP A 495 1.50 27.50 -22.72
C ASP A 495 0.02 27.74 -23.01
N LYS A 496 -0.85 27.10 -22.22
CA LYS A 496 -2.31 27.24 -22.23
C LYS A 496 -2.72 27.87 -20.90
N THR A 497 -3.06 29.14 -20.95
CA THR A 497 -3.27 29.97 -19.76
C THR A 497 -4.67 29.82 -19.19
N THR A 498 -5.66 29.58 -20.05
CA THR A 498 -7.08 29.47 -19.67
C THR A 498 -7.66 28.11 -20.03
N LEU A 499 -8.85 27.81 -19.50
CA LEU A 499 -9.59 26.62 -19.88
C LEU A 499 -9.96 26.62 -21.37
N ALA A 500 -10.22 27.80 -21.96
CA ALA A 500 -10.48 27.93 -23.40
C ALA A 500 -9.24 27.56 -24.24
N ASP A 501 -8.03 27.92 -23.77
CA ASP A 501 -6.78 27.52 -24.41
C ASP A 501 -6.56 25.99 -24.31
N ILE A 502 -6.93 25.39 -23.17
CA ILE A 502 -6.90 23.94 -22.99
C ILE A 502 -7.85 23.25 -23.97
N GLN A 503 -9.08 23.75 -24.12
CA GLN A 503 -10.06 23.22 -25.06
C GLN A 503 -9.54 23.28 -26.50
N THR A 504 -9.07 24.45 -26.91
CA THR A 504 -8.54 24.69 -28.26
C THR A 504 -7.28 23.86 -28.53
N GLY A 505 -6.33 23.85 -27.59
CA GLY A 505 -5.02 23.22 -27.77
C GLY A 505 -5.07 21.69 -27.78
N PHE A 506 -5.91 21.09 -26.94
CA PHE A 506 -6.06 19.63 -26.87
C PHE A 506 -7.14 19.09 -27.83
N GLY A 507 -8.03 19.94 -28.36
CA GLY A 507 -9.12 19.51 -29.25
C GLY A 507 -10.25 18.76 -28.53
N GLY A 508 -10.47 19.06 -27.25
CA GLY A 508 -11.44 18.37 -26.38
C GLY A 508 -11.84 19.26 -25.19
N ASN A 509 -12.04 18.66 -24.01
CA ASN A 509 -12.23 19.36 -22.73
C ASN A 509 -13.48 20.25 -22.61
N VAL A 510 -14.51 19.98 -23.41
CA VAL A 510 -15.76 20.77 -23.44
C VAL A 510 -16.43 20.89 -22.06
N ASN A 511 -16.41 19.83 -21.27
CA ASN A 511 -17.00 19.74 -19.92
C ASN A 511 -15.93 19.69 -18.81
N SER A 512 -14.66 19.93 -19.16
CA SER A 512 -13.60 20.08 -18.16
C SER A 512 -13.74 21.41 -17.42
N LEU A 513 -13.15 21.50 -16.23
CA LEU A 513 -13.27 22.64 -15.33
C LEU A 513 -11.89 23.19 -14.95
N ASN A 514 -11.86 24.43 -14.47
CA ASN A 514 -10.72 25.04 -13.81
C ASN A 514 -11.16 25.62 -12.47
N ILE A 515 -11.23 24.76 -11.47
CA ILE A 515 -11.68 25.09 -10.11
C ILE A 515 -10.59 24.66 -9.14
N ALA A 516 -10.23 25.55 -8.21
CA ALA A 516 -9.30 25.23 -7.13
C ALA A 516 -9.93 24.18 -6.19
N PRO A 517 -9.44 22.93 -6.14
CA PRO A 517 -9.99 21.95 -5.22
C PRO A 517 -9.60 22.30 -3.79
N VAL A 518 -10.56 22.23 -2.87
CA VAL A 518 -10.33 22.45 -1.44
C VAL A 518 -10.29 21.10 -0.74
N PHE A 519 -9.09 20.62 -0.42
CA PHE A 519 -8.88 19.36 0.28
C PHE A 519 -9.02 19.51 1.80
N VAL A 520 -9.28 18.39 2.51
CA VAL A 520 -9.32 18.34 3.98
C VAL A 520 -8.01 18.86 4.58
N SER A 521 -6.87 18.39 4.05
CA SER A 521 -5.54 18.89 4.41
C SER A 521 -4.51 18.68 3.27
N ALA A 522 -3.23 18.98 3.50
CA ALA A 522 -2.17 18.72 2.52
C ALA A 522 -1.87 17.21 2.33
N THR A 523 -2.15 16.36 3.31
CA THR A 523 -1.88 14.91 3.25
C THR A 523 -3.16 14.08 3.13
N ASP A 524 -4.31 14.75 3.19
CA ASP A 524 -5.63 14.17 3.04
C ASP A 524 -6.37 14.88 1.91
N LEU A 525 -6.41 14.22 0.75
CA LEU A 525 -7.00 14.73 -0.48
C LEU A 525 -8.50 14.40 -0.64
N HIS A 526 -9.21 14.01 0.42
CA HIS A 526 -10.66 14.11 0.40
C HIS A 526 -11.07 15.57 0.15
N LEU A 527 -12.09 15.77 -0.68
CA LEU A 527 -12.65 17.10 -0.92
C LEU A 527 -13.47 17.53 0.30
N LYS A 528 -13.28 18.77 0.76
CA LYS A 528 -14.17 19.35 1.80
C LYS A 528 -15.56 19.52 1.22
N SER A 529 -16.52 18.78 1.74
CA SER A 529 -17.89 18.69 1.21
C SER A 529 -18.62 20.03 1.10
N ASN A 530 -18.29 21.04 1.91
CA ASN A 530 -18.94 22.36 1.87
C ASN A 530 -18.22 23.39 0.98
N SER A 531 -17.05 23.04 0.42
CA SER A 531 -16.16 23.99 -0.29
C SER A 531 -15.94 23.64 -1.76
N ASN A 532 -16.55 22.55 -2.25
CA ASN A 532 -16.31 22.02 -3.59
C ASN A 532 -17.59 21.83 -4.42
N ALA A 533 -18.62 22.66 -4.22
CA ALA A 533 -19.89 22.60 -4.98
C ALA A 533 -19.69 22.56 -6.51
N GLY A 534 -18.65 23.23 -6.99
CA GLY A 534 -18.32 23.30 -8.43
C GLY A 534 -17.70 22.02 -9.00
N LEU A 535 -17.31 21.05 -8.16
CA LEU A 535 -16.76 19.75 -8.56
C LEU A 535 -17.76 18.60 -8.32
N ASP A 536 -18.82 18.87 -7.55
CA ASP A 536 -19.88 17.93 -7.18
C ASP A 536 -20.76 17.59 -8.39
N ASN A 537 -20.91 16.29 -8.66
CA ASN A 537 -21.69 15.74 -9.76
C ASN A 537 -21.33 16.38 -11.11
N LYS A 538 -20.03 16.52 -11.41
CA LYS A 538 -19.52 17.12 -12.67
C LYS A 538 -18.77 16.15 -13.59
N GLY A 539 -18.60 14.91 -13.18
CA GLY A 539 -18.00 13.86 -14.01
C GLY A 539 -18.99 13.23 -14.99
N MET A 540 -18.50 12.24 -15.71
CA MET A 540 -19.27 11.36 -16.59
C MET A 540 -19.21 9.92 -16.06
N ALA A 541 -20.33 9.20 -16.01
CA ALA A 541 -20.30 7.79 -15.62
C ALA A 541 -19.45 6.97 -16.62
N LEU A 542 -18.53 6.15 -16.09
CA LEU A 542 -17.63 5.28 -16.87
C LEU A 542 -17.89 3.84 -16.46
N ALA A 543 -18.12 2.95 -17.43
CA ALA A 543 -18.46 1.55 -17.15
C ALA A 543 -17.35 0.80 -16.38
N GLU A 544 -16.10 1.23 -16.56
CA GLU A 544 -14.94 0.66 -15.90
C GLU A 544 -14.73 1.15 -14.46
N VAL A 545 -15.39 2.23 -14.04
CA VAL A 545 -15.21 2.85 -12.72
C VAL A 545 -16.57 3.00 -12.02
N THR A 546 -16.98 1.96 -11.32
CA THR A 546 -18.31 1.89 -10.67
C THR A 546 -18.29 2.27 -9.19
N VAL A 547 -17.11 2.31 -8.57
CA VAL A 547 -16.89 2.74 -7.19
C VAL A 547 -15.75 3.76 -7.13
N ASP A 548 -15.69 4.53 -6.04
CA ASP A 548 -14.61 5.48 -5.74
C ASP A 548 -13.45 4.80 -4.99
N PHE A 549 -12.48 5.60 -4.50
CA PHE A 549 -11.33 5.12 -3.72
C PHE A 549 -11.73 4.39 -2.42
N SER A 550 -12.82 4.82 -1.79
CA SER A 550 -13.31 4.28 -0.51
C SER A 550 -14.29 3.12 -0.68
N GLY A 551 -14.65 2.78 -1.93
CA GLY A 551 -15.62 1.74 -2.26
C GLY A 551 -17.07 2.24 -2.35
N VAL A 552 -17.30 3.56 -2.31
CA VAL A 552 -18.63 4.16 -2.49
C VAL A 552 -19.03 4.06 -3.96
N THR A 553 -20.25 3.59 -4.22
CA THR A 553 -20.81 3.50 -5.58
C THR A 553 -20.93 4.87 -6.21
N ARG A 554 -20.48 5.00 -7.46
CA ARG A 554 -20.58 6.23 -8.22
C ARG A 554 -22.00 6.48 -8.72
N GLY A 555 -22.46 7.73 -8.62
CA GLY A 555 -23.75 8.16 -9.13
C GLY A 555 -23.84 8.17 -10.67
N ALA A 556 -25.03 8.49 -11.20
CA ALA A 556 -25.24 8.64 -12.65
C ALA A 556 -24.43 9.81 -13.24
N VAL A 557 -24.12 10.81 -12.42
CA VAL A 557 -23.19 11.90 -12.72
C VAL A 557 -22.16 11.92 -11.60
N PRO A 558 -21.04 11.19 -11.71
CA PRO A 558 -20.09 11.03 -10.62
C PRO A 558 -19.35 12.32 -10.29
N ASP A 559 -18.71 12.36 -9.14
CA ASP A 559 -17.77 13.43 -8.80
C ASP A 559 -16.47 13.29 -9.60
N MET A 560 -15.85 14.44 -9.89
CA MET A 560 -14.48 14.45 -10.42
C MET A 560 -13.50 14.02 -9.33
N GLY A 561 -12.48 13.26 -9.72
CA GLY A 561 -11.44 12.74 -8.86
C GLY A 561 -11.77 11.40 -8.22
N ALA A 562 -10.94 11.03 -7.25
CA ALA A 562 -10.89 9.71 -6.64
C ALA A 562 -11.98 9.43 -5.61
N TYR A 563 -12.66 10.45 -5.09
CA TYR A 563 -13.65 10.32 -4.02
C TYR A 563 -15.00 10.85 -4.48
N GLU A 564 -16.07 10.13 -4.12
CA GLU A 564 -17.41 10.69 -4.11
C GLU A 564 -17.60 11.48 -2.81
N PHE A 565 -18.34 12.58 -2.86
CA PHE A 565 -18.73 13.38 -1.72
C PHE A 565 -20.17 13.86 -1.90
N THR A 566 -20.80 14.22 -0.79
CA THR A 566 -22.12 14.87 -0.85
C THR A 566 -21.94 16.33 -0.52
N TYR A 567 -22.19 17.22 -1.48
CA TYR A 567 -22.26 18.64 -1.17
C TYR A 567 -23.43 18.94 -0.24
N ALA A 568 -23.12 19.33 1.00
CA ALA A 568 -24.12 19.81 1.95
C ALA A 568 -24.45 21.28 1.60
N ALA A 569 -25.39 21.48 0.68
CA ALA A 569 -25.98 22.79 0.47
C ALA A 569 -26.69 23.20 1.77
N LEU A 570 -26.30 24.32 2.38
CA LEU A 570 -27.15 24.99 3.36
C LEU A 570 -28.38 25.45 2.59
N ALA A 571 -29.43 24.63 2.63
CA ALA A 571 -30.68 24.88 1.95
C ALA A 571 -31.27 26.23 2.41
N VAL A 572 -31.33 27.19 1.50
CA VAL A 572 -32.23 28.36 1.62
C VAL A 572 -33.70 27.92 1.42
N SER A 573 -33.94 26.65 1.05
CA SER A 573 -35.28 26.12 0.79
C SER A 573 -36.12 25.88 2.05
N ASP A 574 -35.55 25.95 3.25
CA ASP A 574 -36.34 25.94 4.50
C ASP A 574 -37.12 27.25 4.73
N VAL A 575 -36.94 28.27 3.87
CA VAL A 575 -37.79 29.46 3.87
C VAL A 575 -39.14 29.21 3.16
N ASN A 576 -39.29 28.12 2.40
CA ASN A 576 -40.52 27.85 1.60
C ASN A 576 -41.35 26.65 2.07
N ALA A 577 -40.93 25.93 3.11
CA ALA A 577 -41.66 24.78 3.66
C ALA A 577 -41.99 25.00 5.14
N ASP A 578 -42.74 26.06 5.45
CA ASP A 578 -43.71 26.11 6.57
C ASP A 578 -44.35 27.50 6.67
N HIS A 579 -45.22 27.81 5.70
CA HIS A 579 -46.34 28.72 6.02
C HIS A 579 -47.31 27.97 6.95
N ILE A 580 -46.91 27.77 8.21
CA ILE A 580 -47.89 27.71 9.29
C ILE A 580 -48.66 29.04 9.17
N LYS A 581 -49.94 28.93 8.81
CA LYS A 581 -50.93 30.02 8.64
C LYS A 581 -51.23 30.74 9.97
N MET A 582 -50.21 31.02 10.76
CA MET A 582 -50.28 31.90 11.92
C MET A 582 -50.35 33.34 11.43
N SER A 583 -51.49 33.96 11.67
CA SER A 583 -51.85 35.34 11.35
C SER A 583 -52.21 36.07 12.64
N VAL A 584 -52.10 37.40 12.61
CA VAL A 584 -52.30 38.26 13.77
C VAL A 584 -53.34 39.32 13.41
N TYR A 585 -54.44 39.41 14.16
CA TYR A 585 -55.61 40.22 13.81
C TYR A 585 -56.40 40.73 15.03
N PRO A 586 -57.12 41.85 14.94
CA PRO A 586 -57.13 42.79 13.82
C PRO A 586 -55.77 43.51 13.70
N ASN A 587 -55.38 43.86 12.49
CA ASN A 587 -54.21 44.72 12.27
C ASN A 587 -54.60 45.74 11.19
N PRO A 588 -54.84 47.03 11.54
CA PRO A 588 -54.52 47.67 12.83
C PRO A 588 -55.42 47.26 14.02
N PHE A 589 -54.90 47.29 15.25
CA PHE A 589 -55.61 46.99 16.52
C PHE A 589 -55.72 48.22 17.43
N THR A 590 -56.60 48.16 18.44
CA THR A 590 -56.73 49.19 19.49
C THR A 590 -56.15 48.67 20.81
N ASP A 591 -56.84 47.71 21.44
CA ASP A 591 -56.47 47.20 22.77
C ASP A 591 -55.95 45.76 22.72
N VAL A 592 -56.64 44.90 21.97
CA VAL A 592 -56.36 43.45 21.93
C VAL A 592 -55.95 43.02 20.54
N LEU A 593 -54.94 42.16 20.49
CA LEU A 593 -54.44 41.54 19.27
C LEU A 593 -54.58 40.01 19.41
N LYS A 594 -55.18 39.36 18.41
CA LYS A 594 -55.44 37.92 18.39
C LYS A 594 -54.47 37.19 17.48
N ILE A 595 -54.16 35.94 17.81
CA ILE A 595 -53.22 35.08 17.09
C ILE A 595 -53.98 33.82 16.64
N SER A 596 -53.95 33.49 15.35
CA SER A 596 -54.78 32.42 14.79
C SER A 596 -54.41 31.00 15.25
N ASP A 597 -53.17 30.80 15.69
CA ASP A 597 -52.70 29.55 16.29
C ASP A 597 -51.56 29.86 17.26
N VAL A 598 -51.60 29.30 18.47
CA VAL A 598 -50.56 29.47 19.49
C VAL A 598 -49.77 28.19 19.77
N LYS A 599 -50.06 27.11 19.04
CA LYS A 599 -49.41 25.82 19.22
C LYS A 599 -47.90 25.92 18.98
N GLY A 600 -47.14 25.40 19.94
CA GLY A 600 -45.67 25.34 19.86
C GLY A 600 -44.96 26.68 20.07
N ILE A 601 -45.68 27.77 20.36
CA ILE A 601 -45.06 29.04 20.77
C ILE A 601 -44.57 28.86 22.20
N LYS A 602 -43.30 29.21 22.44
CA LYS A 602 -42.66 29.26 23.75
C LYS A 602 -42.86 30.63 24.40
N THR A 603 -42.64 31.72 23.66
CA THR A 603 -42.83 33.10 24.13
C THR A 603 -43.25 34.04 23.02
N ILE A 604 -43.94 35.13 23.40
CA ILE A 604 -44.32 36.23 22.51
C ILE A 604 -43.58 37.49 22.98
N GLN A 605 -42.89 38.18 22.09
CA GLN A 605 -42.17 39.42 22.40
C GLN A 605 -42.70 40.57 21.57
N ILE A 606 -42.95 41.71 22.20
CA ILE A 606 -43.37 42.95 21.54
C ILE A 606 -42.20 43.92 21.57
N SER A 607 -41.84 44.49 20.42
CA SER A 607 -40.81 45.52 20.30
C SER A 607 -41.29 46.73 19.51
N ASP A 608 -40.69 47.90 19.77
CA ASP A 608 -40.85 49.06 18.90
C ASP A 608 -40.02 48.91 17.61
N ILE A 609 -40.13 49.90 16.70
CA ILE A 609 -39.42 49.91 15.41
C ILE A 609 -37.89 49.98 15.54
N SER A 610 -37.37 50.38 16.71
CA SER A 610 -35.92 50.39 16.98
C SER A 610 -35.43 49.04 17.50
N GLY A 611 -36.31 48.04 17.62
CA GLY A 611 -35.99 46.71 18.14
C GLY A 611 -35.92 46.65 19.67
N ARG A 612 -36.26 47.73 20.38
CA ARG A 612 -36.31 47.71 21.85
C ARG A 612 -37.51 46.89 22.30
N SER A 613 -37.26 45.87 23.11
CA SER A 613 -38.30 45.03 23.70
C SER A 613 -39.14 45.84 24.70
N LEU A 614 -40.45 45.81 24.52
CA LEU A 614 -41.44 46.50 25.35
C LEU A 614 -42.16 45.53 26.27
N LYS A 615 -42.47 44.32 25.78
CA LYS A 615 -43.14 43.27 26.54
C LYS A 615 -42.65 41.89 26.14
N THR A 616 -42.70 40.98 27.10
CA THR A 616 -42.59 39.54 26.90
C THR A 616 -43.81 38.90 27.54
N LEU A 617 -44.55 38.11 26.76
CA LEU A 617 -45.81 37.49 27.14
C LEU A 617 -45.69 35.98 27.00
N VAL A 618 -46.42 35.26 27.86
CA VAL A 618 -46.66 33.83 27.68
C VAL A 618 -47.60 33.60 26.49
N PRO A 619 -47.55 32.43 25.83
CA PRO A 619 -48.42 32.12 24.70
C PRO A 619 -49.92 32.24 25.06
N SER A 620 -50.65 33.08 24.34
CA SER A 620 -52.10 33.27 24.49
C SER A 620 -52.71 33.63 23.14
N ALA A 621 -53.91 33.11 22.85
CA ALA A 621 -54.61 33.39 21.59
C ALA A 621 -55.06 34.85 21.48
N GLU A 622 -55.16 35.55 22.61
CA GLU A 622 -55.45 36.98 22.69
C GLU A 622 -54.43 37.64 23.63
N ILE A 623 -53.81 38.73 23.17
CA ILE A 623 -52.87 39.51 23.96
C ILE A 623 -53.38 40.95 24.11
N ASP A 624 -53.40 41.43 25.36
CA ASP A 624 -53.80 42.80 25.71
C ASP A 624 -52.60 43.74 25.68
N LEU A 625 -52.69 44.73 24.80
CA LEU A 625 -51.68 45.72 24.48
C LEU A 625 -52.24 47.15 24.61
N ARG A 626 -53.29 47.36 25.43
CA ARG A 626 -53.95 48.67 25.61
C ARG A 626 -53.02 49.77 26.14
N ASP A 627 -51.96 49.40 26.84
CA ASP A 627 -50.96 50.30 27.43
C ASP A 627 -49.90 50.79 26.43
N LEU A 628 -49.80 50.20 25.24
CA LEU A 628 -48.95 50.72 24.17
C LEU A 628 -49.50 52.06 23.64
N LYS A 629 -48.65 52.95 23.13
CA LYS A 629 -49.10 54.17 22.45
C LYS A 629 -49.50 53.85 21.00
N THR A 630 -50.23 54.76 20.36
CA THR A 630 -50.51 54.66 18.92
C THR A 630 -49.18 54.62 18.16
N GLY A 631 -48.99 53.63 17.28
CA GLY A 631 -47.69 53.42 16.65
C GLY A 631 -47.50 52.06 16.01
N LEU A 632 -46.30 51.86 15.48
CA LEU A 632 -45.90 50.65 14.79
C LEU A 632 -45.07 49.75 15.71
N TYR A 633 -45.40 48.46 15.73
CA TYR A 633 -44.75 47.46 16.58
C TYR A 633 -44.42 46.18 15.80
N ILE A 634 -43.49 45.41 16.33
CA ILE A 634 -43.17 44.06 15.86
C ILE A 634 -43.56 43.07 16.96
N VAL A 635 -44.32 42.05 16.58
CA VAL A 635 -44.64 40.90 17.43
C VAL A 635 -43.80 39.73 16.98
N SER A 636 -42.88 39.28 17.83
CA SER A 636 -42.00 38.14 17.58
C SER A 636 -42.46 36.92 18.37
N PHE A 637 -42.64 35.80 17.71
CA PHE A 637 -43.02 34.51 18.26
C PHE A 637 -41.78 33.62 18.29
N LEU A 638 -41.35 33.18 19.47
CA LEU A 638 -40.31 32.17 19.64
C LEU A 638 -40.98 30.82 19.86
N PHE A 639 -40.62 29.82 19.06
CA PHE A 639 -41.20 28.47 19.16
C PHE A 639 -40.35 27.55 20.05
N GLU A 640 -40.95 26.46 20.55
CA GLU A 640 -40.28 25.47 21.39
C GLU A 640 -39.06 24.81 20.72
N ASN A 641 -39.09 24.70 19.38
CA ASN A 641 -37.98 24.20 18.57
C ASN A 641 -36.86 25.23 18.33
N GLY A 642 -36.98 26.45 18.87
CA GLY A 642 -36.00 27.53 18.75
C GLY A 642 -36.14 28.44 17.53
N SER A 643 -37.10 28.18 16.63
CA SER A 643 -37.34 29.07 15.49
C SER A 643 -38.08 30.35 15.92
N THR A 644 -37.97 31.42 15.12
CA THR A 644 -38.68 32.69 15.38
C THR A 644 -39.48 33.17 14.17
N LYS A 645 -40.65 33.77 14.42
CA LYS A 645 -41.48 34.42 13.40
C LYS A 645 -41.86 35.83 13.86
N ALA A 646 -41.70 36.84 13.01
CA ALA A 646 -42.04 38.22 13.36
C ALA A 646 -43.18 38.75 12.48
N VAL A 647 -44.13 39.47 13.08
CA VAL A 647 -45.26 40.10 12.39
C VAL A 647 -45.33 41.58 12.76
N LYS A 648 -45.44 42.42 11.74
CA LYS A 648 -45.57 43.86 11.87
C LYS A 648 -47.03 44.25 12.16
N VAL A 649 -47.27 44.99 13.22
CA VAL A 649 -48.62 45.40 13.65
C VAL A 649 -48.72 46.89 13.94
N ILE A 650 -49.90 47.47 13.71
CA ILE A 650 -50.17 48.90 13.89
C ILE A 650 -51.20 49.06 15.00
N LYS A 651 -50.86 49.83 16.03
CA LYS A 651 -51.80 50.29 17.06
C LYS A 651 -52.42 51.62 16.65
N LYS A 652 -53.75 51.67 16.59
CA LYS A 652 -54.54 52.88 16.33
C LYS A 652 -54.86 53.66 17.59
#